data_AF-A0AAE2NZ21-F1
#
_entry.id   AF-A0AAE2NZ21-F1
#
_cell.length_a   1.000
_cell.length_b   1.000
_cell.length_c   1.000
_cell.angle_alpha   90.00
_cell.angle_beta   90.00
_cell.angle_gamma   90.00
#
_symmetry.space_group_name_H-M   'P 1'
#
loop_
_entity.id
_entity.type
_entity.pdbx_description
1 polymer ?
#
loop_
_entity_poly.entity_id
_entity_poly.type
_entity_poly.pdbx_seq_one_letter_code
_entity_poly.pdbx_strand_id
1 'polypeptide(L)'
;MQLDQFNRDSLYSKALEYWYEEWKSLISQVKNGTIGIDIVNIRLVLLDVINEYELNKFESDNNRKVYIKLIENLISERHMKLYRDELLILKGKLERKDSQAVYVIAKELSKKISKANFAQILFDELLEIIEKKLFLKKDRTKIKNLTKDIIIDLVTSGKSVKDIENLLSDVFQTYNVHGEDIFILFKYTPAGLSPEQAKVYIDNLSVKDRLEIFRKNLIAKKSDYLFIFPVWGMIAPPLKDENDTIFGFYVYDPVREKKTPDAELFDETFNTKKQEEVVEDTYKFDSRCNVLVKVQAISNNVAKKIAEEKYLIFLRLANLKFASKFKEFFWDGQYIGKNLDSESSFGTAFSLGRDDRVFRRKLSKDNPVYFSNEKFKQMKDYSKVIDALEKRNMFIELNSIINVIELMSNSIWETENNKLLNYWICIESLANISKAYNESKFTFIKEAISNMYFLWEQFRPIHNLFLLTVKYTEHSFRNDDSINIPEEFAHDVGIYQARSEDSVVSLVKFHKRMKDLLSYTTKESFLDSIEDTLDFYQNNKKALQMLRNKKDEVKLTIDYIYKSRNQIVHNGYVAKNLIPYLVNFAESYAESLFQRIIDVYLEDEFDLQNYFIKEQYEGVLLEKKLSSGDFYKIGLEE
;
A
#
# COMPACT_ATOMS: atom_id res chain seq x y z
N MET A 1 -4.16 37.67 -21.42
CA MET A 1 -3.11 37.41 -22.44
C MET A 1 -3.06 35.97 -22.99
N GLN A 2 -4.19 35.30 -23.20
CA GLN A 2 -4.31 34.14 -24.11
C GLN A 2 -5.68 34.18 -24.79
N LEU A 3 -6.73 34.55 -24.05
CA LEU A 3 -8.09 34.72 -24.58
C LEU A 3 -8.26 35.98 -25.45
N ASP A 4 -7.51 37.06 -25.17
CA ASP A 4 -7.63 38.35 -25.89
C ASP A 4 -7.33 38.26 -27.39
N GLN A 5 -6.61 37.21 -27.82
CA GLN A 5 -6.33 36.90 -29.23
C GLN A 5 -7.62 36.56 -30.02
N PHE A 6 -8.69 36.19 -29.31
CA PHE A 6 -9.98 35.84 -29.89
C PHE A 6 -10.99 36.98 -29.82
N ASN A 7 -10.59 38.22 -29.53
CA ASN A 7 -11.50 39.36 -29.38
C ASN A 7 -12.36 39.68 -30.62
N ARG A 8 -11.96 39.20 -31.79
CA ARG A 8 -12.71 39.33 -33.06
C ARG A 8 -13.71 38.19 -33.29
N ASP A 9 -13.69 37.13 -32.47
CA ASP A 9 -14.61 35.99 -32.59
C ASP A 9 -16.02 36.38 -32.12
N SER A 10 -17.04 35.89 -32.83
CA SER A 10 -18.45 36.14 -32.52
C SER A 10 -18.90 35.70 -31.13
N LEU A 11 -18.26 34.70 -30.51
CA LEU A 11 -18.56 34.19 -29.18
C LEU A 11 -17.73 34.84 -28.07
N TYR A 12 -16.75 35.68 -28.42
CA TYR A 12 -16.01 36.44 -27.44
C TYR A 12 -16.95 37.36 -26.65
N SER A 13 -16.93 37.27 -25.32
CA SER A 13 -17.86 37.98 -24.45
C SER A 13 -17.34 38.06 -23.01
N LYS A 14 -17.91 39.00 -22.23
CA LYS A 14 -17.63 39.11 -20.79
C LYS A 14 -17.95 37.84 -20.01
N ALA A 15 -18.93 37.04 -20.47
CA ALA A 15 -19.27 35.76 -19.85
C ALA A 15 -18.15 34.74 -20.04
N LEU A 16 -17.55 34.68 -21.24
CA LEU A 16 -16.41 33.81 -21.55
C LEU A 16 -15.15 34.22 -20.78
N GLU A 17 -14.84 35.52 -20.75
CA GLU A 17 -13.72 36.07 -19.96
C GLU A 17 -13.87 35.71 -18.48
N TYR A 18 -15.06 35.97 -17.90
CA TYR A 18 -15.35 35.68 -16.51
C TYR A 18 -15.24 34.18 -16.18
N TRP A 19 -15.76 33.30 -17.05
CA TRP A 19 -15.58 31.85 -16.88
C TRP A 19 -14.09 31.44 -16.91
N TYR A 20 -13.33 31.97 -17.86
CA TYR A 20 -11.90 31.68 -18.00
C TYR A 20 -11.11 32.10 -16.74
N GLU A 21 -11.45 33.25 -16.15
CA GLU A 21 -10.85 33.72 -14.89
C GLU A 21 -11.29 32.87 -13.68
N GLU A 22 -12.59 32.59 -13.55
CA GLU A 22 -13.14 31.78 -12.45
C GLU A 22 -12.58 30.35 -12.47
N TRP A 23 -12.36 29.75 -13.65
CA TRP A 23 -11.72 28.44 -13.76
C TRP A 23 -10.35 28.42 -13.07
N LYS A 24 -9.49 29.40 -13.37
CA LYS A 24 -8.15 29.51 -12.77
C LYS A 24 -8.23 29.78 -11.26
N SER A 25 -9.14 30.67 -10.85
CA SER A 25 -9.36 31.00 -9.44
C SER A 25 -9.80 29.79 -8.62
N LEU A 26 -10.77 29.03 -9.12
CA LEU A 26 -11.30 27.85 -8.44
C LEU A 26 -10.28 26.70 -8.39
N ILE A 27 -9.51 26.48 -9.45
CA ILE A 27 -8.41 25.49 -9.42
C ILE A 27 -7.36 25.85 -8.37
N SER A 28 -7.00 27.13 -8.25
CA SER A 28 -6.11 27.60 -7.18
C SER A 28 -6.69 27.33 -5.79
N GLN A 29 -7.99 27.53 -5.60
CA GLN A 29 -8.66 27.21 -4.33
C GLN A 29 -8.66 25.72 -4.01
N VAL A 30 -8.84 24.85 -5.02
CA VAL A 30 -8.73 23.39 -4.85
C VAL A 30 -7.30 23.00 -4.46
N LYS A 31 -6.28 23.54 -5.14
CA LYS A 31 -4.86 23.27 -4.81
C LYS A 31 -4.50 23.67 -3.39
N ASN A 32 -5.01 24.81 -2.93
CA ASN A 32 -4.70 25.38 -1.62
C ASN A 32 -5.63 24.88 -0.50
N GLY A 33 -6.59 23.99 -0.80
CA GLY A 33 -7.56 23.47 0.16
C GLY A 33 -8.58 24.50 0.68
N THR A 34 -8.67 25.68 0.07
CA THR A 34 -9.56 26.77 0.52
C THR A 34 -11.01 26.61 0.04
N ILE A 35 -11.28 25.65 -0.85
CA ILE A 35 -12.64 25.34 -1.35
C ILE A 35 -13.55 24.72 -0.26
N GLY A 36 -12.97 24.15 0.81
CA GLY A 36 -13.72 23.64 1.96
C GLY A 36 -14.70 22.49 1.62
N ILE A 37 -15.86 22.48 2.28
CA ILE A 37 -16.89 21.42 2.15
C ILE A 37 -17.47 21.34 0.73
N ASP A 38 -17.34 22.39 -0.07
CA ASP A 38 -17.87 22.42 -1.43
C ASP A 38 -17.19 21.38 -2.33
N ILE A 39 -16.04 20.80 -1.95
CA ILE A 39 -15.42 19.66 -2.65
C ILE A 39 -16.27 18.39 -2.60
N VAL A 40 -17.19 18.28 -1.65
CA VAL A 40 -17.96 17.06 -1.39
C VAL A 40 -19.12 16.96 -2.37
N ASN A 41 -18.99 16.09 -3.38
CA ASN A 41 -20.06 15.73 -4.30
C ASN A 41 -20.62 14.33 -4.02
N ILE A 42 -21.60 13.90 -4.82
CA ILE A 42 -22.25 12.60 -4.62
C ILE A 42 -21.29 11.41 -4.64
N ARG A 43 -20.20 11.46 -5.43
CA ARG A 43 -19.24 10.35 -5.52
C ARG A 43 -18.55 10.16 -4.17
N LEU A 44 -18.11 11.25 -3.55
CA LEU A 44 -17.49 11.23 -2.22
C LEU A 44 -18.48 10.83 -1.14
N VAL A 45 -19.69 11.38 -1.16
CA VAL A 45 -20.73 11.03 -0.16
C VAL A 45 -21.02 9.54 -0.17
N LEU A 46 -21.15 8.92 -1.35
CA LEU A 46 -21.40 7.48 -1.44
C LEU A 46 -20.21 6.66 -0.94
N LEU A 47 -18.97 7.06 -1.26
CA LEU A 47 -17.78 6.39 -0.74
C LEU A 47 -17.68 6.51 0.78
N ASP A 48 -17.94 7.69 1.35
CA ASP A 48 -17.91 7.90 2.80
C ASP A 48 -19.00 7.09 3.52
N VAL A 49 -20.19 6.99 2.95
CA VAL A 49 -21.29 6.15 3.48
C VAL A 49 -20.89 4.67 3.45
N ILE A 50 -20.26 4.21 2.37
CA ILE A 50 -19.73 2.83 2.27
C ILE A 50 -18.65 2.62 3.34
N ASN A 51 -17.68 3.52 3.45
CA ASN A 51 -16.57 3.43 4.40
C ASN A 51 -17.04 3.47 5.86
N GLU A 52 -17.99 4.33 6.21
CA GLU A 52 -18.53 4.40 7.57
C GLU A 52 -19.23 3.11 7.97
N TYR A 53 -19.92 2.47 7.03
CA TYR A 53 -20.49 1.14 7.28
C TYR A 53 -19.39 0.10 7.51
N GLU A 54 -18.39 0.07 6.63
CA GLU A 54 -17.32 -0.93 6.66
C GLU A 54 -16.46 -0.82 7.92
N LEU A 55 -16.17 0.41 8.38
CA LEU A 55 -15.30 0.65 9.53
C LEU A 55 -16.06 0.64 10.86
N ASN A 56 -17.26 1.22 10.89
CA ASN A 56 -17.96 1.57 12.13
C ASN A 56 -19.43 1.11 12.15
N LYS A 57 -19.95 0.50 11.08
CA LYS A 57 -21.36 0.06 10.96
C LYS A 57 -22.40 1.14 11.28
N PHE A 58 -22.04 2.41 11.08
CA PHE A 58 -22.82 3.58 11.51
C PHE A 58 -23.11 3.67 13.03
N GLU A 59 -22.18 3.25 13.87
CA GLU A 59 -22.27 3.45 15.33
C GLU A 59 -22.38 4.94 15.71
N SER A 60 -21.79 5.85 14.91
CA SER A 60 -21.88 7.29 15.12
C SER A 60 -23.19 7.88 14.58
N ASP A 61 -24.09 8.22 15.50
CA ASP A 61 -25.33 8.95 15.20
C ASP A 61 -25.07 10.33 14.56
N ASN A 62 -23.92 10.97 14.85
CA ASN A 62 -23.53 12.25 14.26
C ASN A 62 -23.12 12.11 12.80
N ASN A 63 -22.30 11.10 12.47
CA ASN A 63 -21.85 10.86 11.09
C ASN A 63 -23.06 10.62 10.18
N ARG A 64 -24.00 9.80 10.64
CA ARG A 64 -25.25 9.53 9.91
C ARG A 64 -26.05 10.80 9.59
N LYS A 65 -26.17 11.72 10.55
CA LYS A 65 -26.86 13.01 10.35
C LYS A 65 -26.16 13.88 9.30
N VAL A 66 -24.83 13.86 9.27
CA VAL A 66 -24.04 14.59 8.26
C VAL A 66 -24.35 14.04 6.87
N TYR A 67 -24.33 12.72 6.66
CA TYR A 67 -24.63 12.12 5.36
C TYR A 67 -26.05 12.40 4.88
N ILE A 68 -27.04 12.36 5.77
CA ILE A 68 -28.43 12.72 5.45
C ILE A 68 -28.51 14.15 4.91
N LYS A 69 -27.83 15.10 5.56
CA LYS A 69 -27.80 16.51 5.13
C LYS A 69 -27.09 16.69 3.78
N LEU A 70 -25.99 15.98 3.56
CA LEU A 70 -25.26 16.03 2.28
C LEU A 70 -26.12 15.49 1.13
N ILE A 71 -26.79 14.35 1.33
CA ILE A 71 -27.70 13.75 0.34
C ILE A 71 -28.89 14.69 0.08
N GLU A 72 -29.45 15.31 1.11
CA GLU A 72 -30.55 16.27 0.97
C GLU A 72 -30.19 17.48 0.10
N ASN A 73 -28.99 18.04 0.29
CA ASN A 73 -28.50 19.12 -0.55
C ASN A 73 -28.41 18.67 -2.03
N LEU A 74 -27.83 17.49 -2.28
CA LEU A 74 -27.63 16.94 -3.63
C LEU A 74 -28.96 16.62 -4.35
N ILE A 75 -30.00 16.19 -3.63
CA ILE A 75 -31.35 15.92 -4.18
C ILE A 75 -31.96 17.17 -4.84
N SER A 76 -31.59 18.36 -4.36
CA SER A 76 -32.11 19.63 -4.88
C SER A 76 -31.43 20.08 -6.18
N GLU A 77 -30.32 19.44 -6.56
CA GLU A 77 -29.52 19.84 -7.71
C GLU A 77 -30.09 19.33 -9.03
N ARG A 78 -30.15 20.21 -10.04
CA ARG A 78 -30.79 19.91 -11.34
C ARG A 78 -30.14 18.72 -12.05
N HIS A 79 -28.82 18.59 -11.99
CA HIS A 79 -28.06 17.54 -12.65
C HIS A 79 -28.22 16.16 -11.96
N MET A 80 -28.79 16.12 -10.74
CA MET A 80 -29.11 14.89 -10.00
C MET A 80 -30.52 14.35 -10.29
N LYS A 81 -31.30 14.99 -11.16
CA LYS A 81 -32.70 14.65 -11.43
C LYS A 81 -32.93 13.17 -11.76
N LEU A 82 -32.00 12.53 -12.48
CA LEU A 82 -32.11 11.12 -12.88
C LEU A 82 -31.89 10.12 -11.74
N TYR A 83 -31.25 10.55 -10.64
CA TYR A 83 -30.92 9.70 -9.48
C TYR A 83 -31.73 10.09 -8.23
N ARG A 84 -32.68 11.00 -8.39
CA ARG A 84 -33.39 11.62 -7.27
C ARG A 84 -34.13 10.60 -6.42
N ASP A 85 -34.81 9.65 -7.06
CA ASP A 85 -35.61 8.65 -6.37
C ASP A 85 -34.70 7.66 -5.61
N GLU A 86 -33.59 7.22 -6.21
CA GLU A 86 -32.63 6.38 -5.51
C GLU A 86 -31.96 7.11 -4.33
N LEU A 87 -31.64 8.40 -4.46
CA LEU A 87 -31.11 9.20 -3.35
C LEU A 87 -32.13 9.39 -2.22
N LEU A 88 -33.42 9.55 -2.54
CA LEU A 88 -34.50 9.59 -1.56
C LEU A 88 -34.64 8.27 -0.81
N ILE A 89 -34.51 7.13 -1.51
CA ILE A 89 -34.51 5.81 -0.89
C ILE A 89 -33.31 5.67 0.05
N LEU A 90 -32.10 6.03 -0.39
CA LEU A 90 -30.88 5.98 0.44
C LEU A 90 -31.04 6.85 1.69
N LYS A 91 -31.52 8.09 1.54
CA LYS A 91 -31.81 9.00 2.66
C LYS A 91 -32.79 8.38 3.64
N GLY A 92 -33.92 7.85 3.16
CA GLY A 92 -34.92 7.22 4.01
C GLY A 92 -34.41 6.00 4.78
N LYS A 93 -33.47 5.25 4.20
CA LYS A 93 -32.80 4.12 4.90
C LYS A 93 -31.82 4.58 5.97
N LEU A 94 -31.06 5.65 5.71
CA LEU A 94 -30.22 6.30 6.71
C LEU A 94 -31.05 6.83 7.90
N GLU A 95 -32.20 7.46 7.64
CA GLU A 95 -33.10 7.97 8.69
C GLU A 95 -33.65 6.83 9.57
N ARG A 96 -33.95 5.69 8.97
CA ARG A 96 -34.45 4.49 9.66
C ARG A 96 -33.37 3.65 10.35
N LYS A 97 -32.09 4.07 10.28
CA LYS A 97 -30.93 3.34 10.83
C LYS A 97 -30.77 1.91 10.28
N ASP A 98 -31.15 1.68 9.02
CA ASP A 98 -31.03 0.39 8.35
C ASP A 98 -29.64 0.24 7.69
N SER A 99 -28.61 0.04 8.53
CA SER A 99 -27.19 0.14 8.13
C SER A 99 -26.81 -0.77 6.96
N GLN A 100 -27.29 -2.03 6.95
CA GLN A 100 -27.00 -2.97 5.86
C GLN A 100 -27.66 -2.55 4.54
N ALA A 101 -28.91 -2.11 4.55
CA ALA A 101 -29.57 -1.65 3.33
C ALA A 101 -28.90 -0.38 2.79
N VAL A 102 -28.52 0.56 3.66
CA VAL A 102 -27.76 1.77 3.29
C VAL A 102 -26.49 1.39 2.53
N TYR A 103 -25.71 0.45 3.08
CA TYR A 103 -24.48 -0.01 2.45
C TYR A 103 -24.68 -0.58 1.04
N VAL A 104 -25.65 -1.50 0.91
CA VAL A 104 -25.95 -2.13 -0.38
C VAL A 104 -26.42 -1.11 -1.42
N ILE A 105 -27.32 -0.21 -1.03
CA ILE A 105 -27.85 0.84 -1.92
C ILE A 105 -26.74 1.81 -2.33
N ALA A 106 -25.88 2.21 -1.39
CA ALA A 106 -24.76 3.11 -1.68
C ALA A 106 -23.76 2.48 -2.67
N LYS A 107 -23.45 1.19 -2.53
CA LYS A 107 -22.61 0.44 -3.49
C LYS A 107 -23.23 0.41 -4.89
N GLU A 108 -24.51 0.08 -4.99
CA GLU A 108 -25.20 0.03 -6.29
C GLU A 108 -25.33 1.42 -6.95
N LEU A 109 -25.65 2.45 -6.16
CA LEU A 109 -25.66 3.83 -6.64
C LEU A 109 -24.28 4.29 -7.10
N SER A 110 -23.22 3.95 -6.35
CA SER A 110 -21.84 4.29 -6.72
C SER A 110 -21.47 3.71 -8.08
N LYS A 111 -21.83 2.44 -8.35
CA LYS A 111 -21.63 1.79 -9.67
C LYS A 111 -22.43 2.43 -10.81
N LYS A 112 -23.64 2.94 -10.54
CA LYS A 112 -24.43 3.65 -11.56
C LYS A 112 -23.82 5.04 -11.85
N ILE A 113 -23.53 5.79 -10.80
CA ILE A 113 -23.02 7.16 -10.85
C ILE A 113 -21.60 7.21 -11.43
N SER A 114 -20.78 6.16 -11.26
CA SER A 114 -19.45 6.06 -11.88
C SER A 114 -19.47 6.14 -13.40
N LYS A 115 -20.60 5.79 -14.04
CA LYS A 115 -20.78 5.86 -15.51
C LYS A 115 -21.34 7.20 -15.99
N ALA A 116 -21.83 8.05 -15.09
CA ALA A 116 -22.40 9.35 -15.43
C ALA A 116 -21.32 10.40 -15.67
N ASN A 117 -21.51 11.24 -16.68
CA ASN A 117 -20.60 12.34 -17.01
C ASN A 117 -21.21 13.69 -16.62
N PHE A 118 -21.19 13.99 -15.31
CA PHE A 118 -21.79 15.23 -14.81
C PHE A 118 -21.04 16.45 -15.27
N ALA A 119 -19.70 16.40 -15.34
CA ALA A 119 -18.88 17.47 -15.89
C ALA A 119 -19.35 17.93 -17.27
N GLN A 120 -19.67 16.99 -18.17
CA GLN A 120 -20.21 17.33 -19.49
C GLN A 120 -21.61 17.93 -19.43
N ILE A 121 -22.53 17.34 -18.64
CA ILE A 121 -23.90 17.87 -18.47
C ILE A 121 -23.90 19.29 -17.91
N LEU A 122 -23.05 19.55 -16.91
CA LEU A 122 -22.88 20.86 -16.29
C LEU A 122 -22.23 21.86 -17.26
N PHE A 123 -21.29 21.41 -18.08
CA PHE A 123 -20.67 22.24 -19.10
C PHE A 123 -21.65 22.62 -20.22
N ASP A 124 -22.56 21.72 -20.61
CA ASP A 124 -23.59 22.02 -21.61
C ASP A 124 -24.51 23.16 -21.12
N GLU A 125 -24.87 23.16 -19.84
CA GLU A 125 -25.63 24.26 -19.23
C GLU A 125 -24.83 25.57 -19.16
N LEU A 126 -23.52 25.47 -18.90
CA LEU A 126 -22.62 26.63 -18.90
C LEU A 126 -22.46 27.21 -20.32
N LEU A 127 -22.33 26.35 -21.33
CA LEU A 127 -22.16 26.73 -22.72
C LEU A 127 -23.36 27.54 -23.23
N GLU A 128 -24.59 27.14 -22.88
CA GLU A 128 -25.79 27.93 -23.21
C GLU A 128 -25.73 29.37 -22.67
N ILE A 129 -25.17 29.59 -21.48
CA ILE A 129 -25.04 30.92 -20.87
C ILE A 129 -24.00 31.75 -21.65
N ILE A 130 -22.89 31.12 -22.04
CA ILE A 130 -21.82 31.74 -22.82
C ILE A 130 -22.32 32.11 -24.24
N GLU A 131 -23.00 31.19 -24.94
CA GLU A 131 -23.53 31.42 -26.28
C GLU A 131 -24.59 32.54 -26.31
N LYS A 132 -25.47 32.58 -25.29
CA LYS A 132 -26.46 33.65 -25.13
C LYS A 132 -25.87 34.97 -24.60
N LYS A 133 -24.56 34.99 -24.28
CA LYS A 133 -23.82 36.14 -23.72
C LYS A 133 -24.48 36.75 -22.48
N LEU A 134 -25.10 35.92 -21.63
CA LEU A 134 -25.79 36.38 -20.42
C LEU A 134 -24.76 36.78 -19.35
N PHE A 135 -24.91 37.98 -18.76
CA PHE A 135 -23.90 38.52 -17.85
C PHE A 135 -24.45 39.32 -16.67
N LEU A 136 -25.70 39.08 -16.25
CA LEU A 136 -26.22 39.68 -15.03
C LEU A 136 -25.58 39.04 -13.79
N LYS A 137 -25.75 39.66 -12.60
CA LYS A 137 -25.20 39.13 -11.33
C LYS A 137 -25.62 37.67 -11.09
N LYS A 138 -26.88 37.34 -11.37
CA LYS A 138 -27.41 35.97 -11.27
C LYS A 138 -26.69 34.98 -12.20
N ASP A 139 -26.33 35.43 -13.41
CA ASP A 139 -25.68 34.59 -14.43
C ASP A 139 -24.22 34.34 -14.04
N ARG A 140 -23.53 35.37 -13.52
CA ARG A 140 -22.17 35.21 -12.96
C ARG A 140 -22.13 34.23 -11.79
N THR A 141 -23.08 34.33 -10.86
CA THR A 141 -23.20 33.35 -9.77
C THR A 141 -23.42 31.93 -10.31
N LYS A 142 -24.25 31.79 -11.34
CA LYS A 142 -24.51 30.50 -11.98
C LYS A 142 -23.26 29.95 -12.68
N ILE A 143 -22.54 30.78 -13.46
CA ILE A 143 -21.27 30.41 -14.11
C ILE A 143 -20.27 29.92 -13.06
N LYS A 144 -20.11 30.66 -11.96
CA LYS A 144 -19.19 30.29 -10.87
C LYS A 144 -19.54 28.93 -10.27
N ASN A 145 -20.81 28.69 -9.95
CA ASN A 145 -21.26 27.42 -9.37
C ASN A 145 -21.08 26.25 -10.34
N LEU A 146 -21.51 26.39 -11.60
CA LEU A 146 -21.31 25.34 -12.62
C LEU A 146 -19.83 25.01 -12.81
N THR A 147 -18.98 26.04 -12.86
CA THR A 147 -17.53 25.87 -13.01
C THR A 147 -16.95 25.09 -11.83
N LYS A 148 -17.37 25.43 -10.61
CA LYS A 148 -16.97 24.73 -9.38
C LYS A 148 -17.37 23.26 -9.46
N ASP A 149 -18.62 22.98 -9.77
CA ASP A 149 -19.18 21.62 -9.80
C ASP A 149 -18.52 20.75 -10.90
N ILE A 150 -18.20 21.35 -12.06
CA ILE A 150 -17.42 20.68 -13.12
C ILE A 150 -16.05 20.29 -12.59
N ILE A 151 -15.30 21.23 -12.00
CA ILE A 151 -13.96 20.96 -11.47
C ILE A 151 -14.00 19.84 -10.42
N ILE A 152 -14.98 19.87 -9.51
CA ILE A 152 -15.14 18.86 -8.47
C ILE A 152 -15.46 17.49 -9.07
N ASP A 153 -16.38 17.39 -10.03
CA ASP A 153 -16.68 16.11 -10.70
C ASP A 153 -15.45 15.56 -11.43
N LEU A 154 -14.64 16.42 -12.05
CA LEU A 154 -13.38 15.99 -12.68
C LEU A 154 -12.36 15.47 -11.65
N VAL A 155 -12.19 16.14 -10.51
CA VAL A 155 -11.29 15.67 -9.43
C VAL A 155 -11.76 14.33 -8.88
N THR A 156 -13.05 14.22 -8.56
CA THR A 156 -13.64 13.03 -7.93
C THR A 156 -13.85 11.86 -8.89
N SER A 157 -13.87 12.09 -10.21
CA SER A 157 -13.78 11.05 -11.23
C SER A 157 -12.33 10.61 -11.52
N GLY A 158 -11.34 11.22 -10.85
CA GLY A 158 -9.96 10.77 -10.82
C GLY A 158 -8.99 11.58 -11.67
N LYS A 159 -9.37 12.74 -12.25
CA LYS A 159 -8.39 13.63 -12.92
C LYS A 159 -7.52 14.33 -11.89
N SER A 160 -6.23 14.45 -12.18
CA SER A 160 -5.35 15.25 -11.33
C SER A 160 -5.67 16.74 -11.48
N VAL A 161 -5.47 17.51 -10.41
CA VAL A 161 -5.70 18.97 -10.43
C VAL A 161 -4.85 19.65 -11.50
N LYS A 162 -3.65 19.13 -11.78
CA LYS A 162 -2.76 19.60 -12.85
C LYS A 162 -3.34 19.34 -14.24
N ASP A 163 -3.98 18.19 -14.46
CA ASP A 163 -4.65 17.92 -15.74
C ASP A 163 -5.83 18.87 -15.96
N ILE A 164 -6.62 19.14 -14.90
CA ILE A 164 -7.79 20.02 -14.97
C ILE A 164 -7.36 21.48 -15.22
N GLU A 165 -6.26 21.92 -14.61
CA GLU A 165 -5.64 23.21 -14.91
C GLU A 165 -5.26 23.32 -16.40
N ASN A 166 -4.62 22.27 -16.92
CA ASN A 166 -4.14 22.24 -18.29
C ASN A 166 -5.27 22.16 -19.33
N LEU A 167 -6.48 21.69 -18.99
CA LEU A 167 -7.60 21.61 -19.95
C LEU A 167 -7.88 22.94 -20.63
N LEU A 168 -7.79 24.04 -19.88
CA LEU A 168 -8.08 25.38 -20.37
C LEU A 168 -6.91 25.92 -21.23
N SER A 169 -5.66 25.68 -20.83
CA SER A 169 -4.49 26.06 -21.64
C SER A 169 -4.38 25.25 -22.92
N ASP A 170 -4.61 23.93 -22.86
CA ASP A 170 -4.53 23.00 -23.98
C ASP A 170 -5.51 23.39 -25.12
N VAL A 171 -6.63 24.04 -24.77
CA VAL A 171 -7.68 24.47 -25.70
C VAL A 171 -7.46 25.88 -26.25
N PHE A 172 -6.93 26.81 -25.47
CA PHE A 172 -6.78 28.21 -25.87
C PHE A 172 -5.36 28.62 -26.28
N GLN A 173 -4.35 27.75 -26.09
CA GLN A 173 -3.03 27.95 -26.67
C GLN A 173 -3.04 27.80 -28.19
N THR A 174 -2.05 28.42 -28.84
CA THR A 174 -1.88 28.44 -30.29
C THR A 174 -0.48 27.93 -30.65
N TYR A 175 0.43 28.81 -31.04
CA TYR A 175 1.80 28.50 -31.45
C TYR A 175 2.70 29.71 -31.18
N ASN A 176 4.01 29.46 -31.07
CA ASN A 176 5.03 30.49 -31.02
C ASN A 176 5.85 30.47 -32.32
N VAL A 177 6.21 31.65 -32.83
CA VAL A 177 7.10 31.79 -33.99
C VAL A 177 8.42 32.38 -33.51
N HIS A 178 9.52 31.64 -33.67
CA HIS A 178 10.86 32.09 -33.33
C HIS A 178 11.75 31.98 -34.57
N GLY A 179 11.93 33.11 -35.28
CA GLY A 179 12.63 33.10 -36.57
C GLY A 179 11.79 32.38 -37.63
N GLU A 180 12.36 31.35 -38.26
CA GLU A 180 11.67 30.49 -39.23
C GLU A 180 10.94 29.30 -38.57
N ASP A 181 11.23 29.01 -37.29
CA ASP A 181 10.68 27.86 -36.59
C ASP A 181 9.29 28.17 -35.97
N ILE A 182 8.34 27.26 -36.21
CA ILE A 182 6.99 27.31 -35.63
C ILE A 182 6.87 26.23 -34.55
N PHE A 183 6.70 26.66 -33.31
CA PHE A 183 6.49 25.78 -32.17
C PHE A 183 4.99 25.67 -31.86
N ILE A 184 4.39 24.52 -32.17
CA ILE A 184 2.98 24.25 -31.92
C ILE A 184 2.75 23.99 -30.43
N LEU A 185 1.93 24.83 -29.79
CA LEU A 185 1.54 24.68 -28.38
C LEU A 185 0.14 24.09 -28.23
N PHE A 186 -0.69 24.19 -29.28
CA PHE A 186 -2.03 23.62 -29.31
C PHE A 186 -1.97 22.09 -29.38
N LYS A 187 -2.38 21.45 -28.29
CA LYS A 187 -2.25 20.00 -28.09
C LYS A 187 -3.12 19.15 -29.02
N TYR A 188 -4.25 19.67 -29.48
CA TYR A 188 -5.22 18.92 -30.28
C TYR A 188 -5.00 19.07 -31.80
N THR A 189 -3.75 19.30 -32.19
CA THR A 189 -3.34 19.32 -33.60
C THR A 189 -3.33 17.89 -34.14
N PRO A 190 -3.94 17.62 -35.32
CA PRO A 190 -3.87 16.29 -35.94
C PRO A 190 -2.43 15.80 -36.16
N ALA A 191 -2.19 14.51 -35.93
CA ALA A 191 -0.90 13.88 -36.16
C ALA A 191 -0.50 13.93 -37.65
N GLY A 192 0.78 14.17 -37.94
CA GLY A 192 1.33 14.15 -39.30
C GLY A 192 1.26 15.47 -40.08
N LEU A 193 0.77 16.56 -39.49
CA LEU A 193 0.82 17.90 -40.09
C LEU A 193 2.22 18.51 -39.94
N SER A 194 2.70 19.20 -40.99
CA SER A 194 3.88 20.07 -40.85
C SER A 194 3.56 21.26 -39.93
N PRO A 195 4.56 21.91 -39.32
CA PRO A 195 4.34 23.08 -38.47
C PRO A 195 3.51 24.20 -39.13
N GLU A 196 3.68 24.42 -40.44
CA GLU A 196 2.94 25.41 -41.22
C GLU A 196 1.48 24.99 -41.44
N GLN A 197 1.24 23.70 -41.74
CA GLN A 197 -0.11 23.16 -41.88
C GLN A 197 -0.87 23.18 -40.54
N ALA A 198 -0.16 22.85 -39.45
CA ALA A 198 -0.68 22.94 -38.09
C ALA A 198 -1.06 24.38 -37.73
N LYS A 199 -0.22 25.36 -38.09
CA LYS A 199 -0.52 26.78 -37.92
C LYS A 199 -1.83 27.18 -38.62
N VAL A 200 -1.97 26.85 -39.90
CA VAL A 200 -3.19 27.15 -40.69
C VAL A 200 -4.42 26.49 -40.09
N TYR A 201 -4.29 25.25 -39.63
CA TYR A 201 -5.37 24.56 -38.92
C TYR A 201 -5.79 25.31 -37.65
N ILE A 202 -4.83 25.71 -36.82
CA ILE A 202 -5.09 26.41 -35.54
C ILE A 202 -5.74 27.78 -35.78
N ASP A 203 -5.30 28.52 -36.79
CA ASP A 203 -5.82 29.85 -37.14
C ASP A 203 -7.29 29.79 -37.63
N ASN A 204 -7.73 28.65 -38.18
CA ASN A 204 -9.09 28.42 -38.65
C ASN A 204 -10.07 27.96 -37.55
N LEU A 205 -9.61 27.67 -36.33
CA LEU A 205 -10.47 27.24 -35.24
C LEU A 205 -11.19 28.42 -34.59
N SER A 206 -12.53 28.40 -34.63
CA SER A 206 -13.35 29.37 -33.88
C SER A 206 -13.33 29.08 -32.37
N VAL A 207 -13.79 30.05 -31.57
CA VAL A 207 -14.02 29.84 -30.13
C VAL A 207 -15.03 28.70 -29.91
N LYS A 208 -16.03 28.56 -30.79
CA LYS A 208 -17.00 27.46 -30.72
C LYS A 208 -16.33 26.10 -30.87
N ASP A 209 -15.47 25.96 -31.87
CA ASP A 209 -14.75 24.71 -32.13
C ASP A 209 -13.86 24.34 -30.93
N ARG A 210 -13.19 25.34 -30.35
CA ARG A 210 -12.36 25.18 -29.15
C ARG A 210 -13.20 24.75 -27.93
N LEU A 211 -14.37 25.35 -27.70
CA LEU A 211 -15.27 24.93 -26.62
C LEU A 211 -15.84 23.52 -26.83
N GLU A 212 -16.09 23.10 -28.07
CA GLU A 212 -16.46 21.71 -28.37
C GLU A 212 -15.30 20.73 -28.13
N ILE A 213 -14.05 21.13 -28.42
CA ILE A 213 -12.86 20.35 -28.06
C ILE A 213 -12.76 20.25 -26.53
N PHE A 214 -12.95 21.35 -25.80
CA PHE A 214 -12.99 21.35 -24.34
C PHE A 214 -14.04 20.35 -23.81
N ARG A 215 -15.27 20.46 -24.31
CA ARG A 215 -16.40 19.59 -23.96
C ARG A 215 -16.08 18.10 -24.16
N LYS A 216 -15.49 17.72 -25.29
CA LYS A 216 -15.09 16.33 -25.59
C LYS A 216 -14.02 15.80 -24.64
N ASN A 217 -13.16 16.67 -24.11
CA ASN A 217 -12.07 16.30 -23.19
C ASN A 217 -12.48 16.26 -21.71
N LEU A 218 -13.73 16.65 -21.38
CA LEU A 218 -14.33 16.41 -20.07
C LEU A 218 -14.60 14.91 -19.84
N ILE A 219 -14.77 14.14 -20.92
CA ILE A 219 -14.94 12.69 -20.85
C ILE A 219 -13.59 12.03 -20.51
N ALA A 220 -13.57 11.27 -19.43
CA ALA A 220 -12.40 10.49 -19.04
C ALA A 220 -12.26 9.25 -19.94
N LYS A 221 -11.19 9.19 -20.73
CA LYS A 221 -10.80 7.99 -21.51
C LYS A 221 -9.56 7.39 -20.87
N LYS A 222 -9.58 6.08 -20.62
CA LYS A 222 -8.41 5.36 -20.11
C LYS A 222 -7.51 4.93 -21.26
N SER A 223 -6.21 5.05 -21.06
CA SER A 223 -5.14 4.53 -21.91
C SER A 223 -4.21 3.66 -21.08
N ASP A 224 -3.48 2.77 -21.74
CA ASP A 224 -2.46 1.93 -21.12
C ASP A 224 -1.13 2.69 -21.01
N TYR A 225 -0.55 2.67 -19.82
CA TYR A 225 0.74 3.27 -19.53
C TYR A 225 1.67 2.24 -18.91
N LEU A 226 2.97 2.40 -19.18
CA LEU A 226 4.04 1.56 -18.65
C LEU A 226 5.04 2.43 -17.91
N PHE A 227 5.40 2.01 -16.69
CA PHE A 227 6.39 2.67 -15.85
C PHE A 227 7.47 1.69 -15.39
N ILE A 228 8.74 2.09 -15.41
CA ILE A 228 9.87 1.37 -14.83
C ILE A 228 10.42 2.17 -13.66
N PHE A 229 10.56 1.54 -12.51
CA PHE A 229 11.15 2.12 -11.30
C PHE A 229 12.39 1.34 -10.88
N PRO A 230 13.53 1.99 -10.58
CA PRO A 230 14.69 1.32 -10.00
C PRO A 230 14.48 1.08 -8.50
N VAL A 231 14.93 -0.08 -8.03
CA VAL A 231 14.98 -0.44 -6.60
C VAL A 231 16.44 -0.50 -6.17
N TRP A 232 16.90 0.54 -5.49
CA TRP A 232 18.27 0.59 -5.00
C TRP A 232 18.45 -0.28 -3.76
N GLY A 233 19.64 -0.88 -3.63
CA GLY A 233 19.98 -1.79 -2.55
C GLY A 233 19.57 -3.24 -2.77
N MET A 234 19.06 -3.58 -3.96
CA MET A 234 18.61 -4.92 -4.33
C MET A 234 19.19 -5.37 -5.67
N ILE A 235 19.49 -6.68 -5.78
CA ILE A 235 19.78 -7.36 -7.04
C ILE A 235 18.62 -8.32 -7.32
N ALA A 236 17.95 -8.16 -8.45
CA ALA A 236 16.85 -9.03 -8.84
C ALA A 236 17.36 -10.46 -9.14
N PRO A 237 16.55 -11.52 -8.85
CA PRO A 237 16.90 -12.87 -9.24
C PRO A 237 16.85 -13.00 -10.76
N PRO A 238 17.59 -13.97 -11.34
CA PRO A 238 17.31 -14.38 -12.71
C PRO A 238 15.88 -14.95 -12.78
N LEU A 239 15.03 -14.36 -13.62
CA LEU A 239 13.68 -14.87 -13.84
C LEU A 239 13.75 -16.28 -14.43
N LYS A 240 12.97 -17.21 -13.86
CA LYS A 240 12.83 -18.58 -14.39
C LYS A 240 11.70 -18.70 -15.43
N ASP A 241 10.73 -17.79 -15.37
CA ASP A 241 9.56 -17.71 -16.25
C ASP A 241 9.33 -16.24 -16.62
N GLU A 242 9.11 -15.98 -17.91
CA GLU A 242 8.84 -14.64 -18.43
C GLU A 242 7.53 -14.05 -17.90
N ASN A 243 6.61 -14.86 -17.39
CA ASN A 243 5.34 -14.44 -16.82
C ASN A 243 5.34 -14.35 -15.28
N ASP A 244 6.49 -14.52 -14.62
CA ASP A 244 6.54 -14.47 -13.16
C ASP A 244 6.45 -13.02 -12.66
N THR A 245 5.30 -12.66 -12.08
CA THR A 245 5.01 -11.31 -11.57
C THR A 245 4.77 -11.28 -10.08
N ILE A 246 5.12 -10.17 -9.44
CA ILE A 246 4.75 -9.82 -8.05
C ILE A 246 3.82 -8.61 -8.13
N PHE A 247 2.65 -8.64 -7.48
CA PHE A 247 1.55 -7.67 -7.58
C PHE A 247 1.23 -7.23 -9.03
N GLY A 248 1.33 -8.17 -9.98
CA GLY A 248 1.11 -7.93 -11.41
C GLY A 248 2.19 -7.10 -12.13
N PHE A 249 3.36 -6.87 -11.52
CA PHE A 249 4.51 -6.23 -12.14
C PHE A 249 5.70 -7.19 -12.28
N TYR A 250 6.60 -6.88 -13.22
CA TYR A 250 7.84 -7.65 -13.40
C TYR A 250 8.96 -7.05 -12.56
N VAL A 251 9.74 -7.91 -11.89
CA VAL A 251 10.95 -7.53 -11.15
C VAL A 251 12.13 -8.18 -11.86
N TYR A 252 13.09 -7.38 -12.33
CA TYR A 252 14.15 -7.87 -13.21
C TYR A 252 15.47 -7.10 -13.03
N ASP A 253 16.59 -7.69 -13.48
CA ASP A 253 17.90 -7.02 -13.53
C ASP A 253 18.08 -6.44 -14.95
N PRO A 254 18.03 -5.11 -15.15
CA PRO A 254 18.10 -4.51 -16.49
C PRO A 254 19.43 -4.74 -17.21
N VAL A 255 20.48 -5.13 -16.46
CA VAL A 255 21.79 -5.53 -17.02
C VAL A 255 21.72 -6.92 -17.66
N ARG A 256 20.78 -7.76 -17.25
CA ARG A 256 20.63 -9.14 -17.74
C ARG A 256 19.54 -9.28 -18.80
N GLU A 257 18.44 -8.56 -18.64
CA GLU A 257 17.29 -8.66 -19.53
C GLU A 257 16.61 -7.29 -19.71
N LYS A 258 16.11 -7.01 -20.91
CA LYS A 258 15.29 -5.84 -21.23
C LYS A 258 13.84 -6.27 -21.42
N LYS A 259 12.89 -5.47 -20.94
CA LYS A 259 11.44 -5.81 -21.00
C LYS A 259 10.66 -4.98 -22.02
N THR A 260 11.26 -3.95 -22.62
CA THR A 260 10.62 -3.14 -23.66
C THR A 260 10.96 -3.63 -25.08
N PRO A 261 10.00 -3.60 -26.03
CA PRO A 261 10.20 -4.11 -27.40
C PRO A 261 11.26 -3.35 -28.21
N ASP A 262 11.48 -2.07 -27.92
CA ASP A 262 12.44 -1.20 -28.62
C ASP A 262 13.82 -1.22 -27.94
N ALA A 263 14.27 -2.40 -27.54
CA ALA A 263 15.45 -2.63 -26.71
C ALA A 263 16.78 -2.09 -27.31
N GLU A 264 16.84 -1.87 -28.63
CA GLU A 264 18.01 -1.30 -29.30
C GLU A 264 18.11 0.23 -29.17
N LEU A 265 16.98 0.93 -28.99
CA LEU A 265 16.91 2.39 -28.92
C LEU A 265 16.84 2.92 -27.49
N PHE A 266 16.60 2.05 -26.51
CA PHE A 266 16.29 2.45 -25.14
C PHE A 266 17.09 1.66 -24.09
N ASP A 267 17.76 2.39 -23.20
CA ASP A 267 18.42 1.85 -22.02
C ASP A 267 17.48 1.91 -20.82
N GLU A 268 17.14 0.74 -20.28
CA GLU A 268 16.29 0.60 -19.09
C GLU A 268 17.11 0.72 -17.80
N THR A 269 18.44 0.85 -17.90
CA THR A 269 19.36 0.95 -16.77
C THR A 269 19.35 2.37 -16.20
N PHE A 270 19.19 2.50 -14.90
CA PHE A 270 19.33 3.78 -14.21
C PHE A 270 20.76 3.92 -13.70
N ASN A 271 21.44 5.02 -14.03
CA ASN A 271 22.78 5.32 -13.55
C ASN A 271 22.79 6.53 -12.60
N THR A 272 23.53 6.41 -11.50
CA THR A 272 23.59 7.45 -10.46
C THR A 272 24.79 8.39 -10.55
N LYS A 273 25.71 8.18 -11.51
CA LYS A 273 26.81 9.09 -11.88
C LYS A 273 26.56 9.75 -13.24
N LYS A 274 27.04 10.98 -13.43
CA LYS A 274 27.07 11.64 -14.75
C LYS A 274 28.20 11.04 -15.60
N GLN A 275 27.97 10.90 -16.91
CA GLN A 275 28.81 10.22 -17.91
C GLN A 275 30.26 10.75 -18.11
N GLU A 276 30.77 11.67 -17.29
CA GLU A 276 32.08 12.31 -17.51
C GLU A 276 33.28 11.59 -16.84
N GLU A 277 33.07 10.53 -16.06
CA GLU A 277 34.16 9.73 -15.50
C GLU A 277 34.12 8.30 -16.07
N VAL A 278 35.14 7.93 -16.85
CA VAL A 278 35.41 6.53 -17.20
C VAL A 278 35.85 5.83 -15.91
N VAL A 279 34.96 5.06 -15.30
CA VAL A 279 35.25 4.28 -14.09
C VAL A 279 35.31 2.80 -14.45
N GLU A 280 36.33 2.09 -13.98
CA GLU A 280 36.55 0.64 -14.19
C GLU A 280 35.44 -0.25 -13.57
N ASP A 281 34.50 0.31 -12.80
CA ASP A 281 33.43 -0.39 -12.07
C ASP A 281 32.03 0.23 -12.31
N THR A 282 31.57 0.28 -13.57
CA THR A 282 30.22 0.82 -13.92
C THR A 282 29.07 0.14 -13.16
N TYR A 283 29.20 -1.17 -12.88
CA TYR A 283 28.20 -1.99 -12.19
C TYR A 283 27.81 -1.52 -10.77
N LYS A 284 28.61 -0.66 -10.12
CA LYS A 284 28.31 -0.09 -8.79
C LYS A 284 27.30 1.05 -8.85
N PHE A 285 27.13 1.67 -10.02
CA PHE A 285 26.32 2.88 -10.19
C PHE A 285 25.03 2.62 -10.98
N ASP A 286 24.92 1.45 -11.60
CA ASP A 286 23.79 0.99 -12.39
C ASP A 286 22.74 0.28 -11.54
N SER A 287 21.46 0.44 -11.90
CA SER A 287 20.38 -0.30 -11.25
C SER A 287 20.49 -1.80 -11.53
N ARG A 288 20.41 -2.61 -10.48
CA ARG A 288 20.46 -4.08 -10.53
C ARG A 288 19.13 -4.75 -10.23
N CYS A 289 18.11 -3.92 -10.03
CA CYS A 289 16.74 -4.31 -9.86
C CYS A 289 15.83 -3.18 -10.34
N ASN A 290 14.97 -3.50 -11.30
CA ASN A 290 13.92 -2.64 -11.81
C ASN A 290 12.55 -3.31 -11.62
N VAL A 291 11.52 -2.48 -11.48
CA VAL A 291 10.12 -2.90 -11.40
C VAL A 291 9.33 -2.28 -12.55
N LEU A 292 8.74 -3.12 -13.40
CA LEU A 292 7.90 -2.71 -14.54
C LEU A 292 6.41 -2.79 -14.20
N VAL A 293 5.75 -1.65 -14.05
CA VAL A 293 4.33 -1.54 -13.70
C VAL A 293 3.52 -1.11 -14.93
N LYS A 294 2.49 -1.90 -15.26
CA LYS A 294 1.49 -1.55 -16.29
C LYS A 294 0.22 -1.05 -15.61
N VAL A 295 -0.32 0.09 -16.07
CA VAL A 295 -1.52 0.71 -15.48
C VAL A 295 -2.45 1.27 -16.55
N GLN A 296 -3.75 1.20 -16.27
CA GLN A 296 -4.78 1.88 -17.05
C GLN A 296 -5.23 3.15 -16.33
N ALA A 297 -5.08 4.29 -17.00
CA ALA A 297 -5.38 5.58 -16.39
C ALA A 297 -5.82 6.61 -17.42
N ILE A 298 -6.38 7.71 -16.95
CA ILE A 298 -7.00 8.73 -17.80
C ILE A 298 -6.04 9.83 -18.26
N SER A 299 -4.85 9.86 -17.68
CA SER A 299 -3.76 10.79 -18.01
C SER A 299 -2.44 10.22 -17.51
N ASN A 300 -1.33 10.73 -18.03
CA ASN A 300 0.02 10.37 -17.55
C ASN A 300 0.18 10.68 -16.04
N ASN A 301 -0.30 11.84 -15.57
CA ASN A 301 -0.18 12.21 -14.16
C ASN A 301 -0.90 11.22 -13.22
N VAL A 302 -2.11 10.79 -13.62
CA VAL A 302 -2.87 9.79 -12.86
C VAL A 302 -2.24 8.41 -12.97
N ALA A 303 -1.78 8.03 -14.17
CA ALA A 303 -1.09 6.77 -14.43
C ALA A 303 0.15 6.64 -13.54
N LYS A 304 0.98 7.68 -13.51
CA LYS A 304 2.17 7.75 -12.67
C LYS A 304 1.82 7.56 -11.21
N LYS A 305 0.79 8.26 -10.71
CA LYS A 305 0.37 8.16 -9.31
C LYS A 305 -0.04 6.73 -8.94
N ILE A 306 -0.87 6.09 -9.78
CA ILE A 306 -1.30 4.69 -9.56
C ILE A 306 -0.10 3.74 -9.62
N ALA A 307 0.81 3.93 -10.58
CA ALA A 307 2.00 3.10 -10.72
C ALA A 307 2.95 3.26 -9.52
N GLU A 308 3.12 4.49 -9.03
CA GLU A 308 3.89 4.84 -7.85
C GLU A 308 3.28 4.22 -6.58
N GLU A 309 1.97 4.28 -6.39
CA GLU A 309 1.28 3.64 -5.26
C GLU A 309 1.52 2.12 -5.23
N LYS A 310 1.38 1.44 -6.38
CA LYS A 310 1.69 0.01 -6.51
C LYS A 310 3.16 -0.31 -6.22
N TYR A 311 4.06 0.50 -6.77
CA TYR A 311 5.50 0.37 -6.56
C TYR A 311 5.89 0.58 -5.09
N LEU A 312 5.28 1.55 -4.41
CA LEU A 312 5.55 1.84 -3.00
C LEU A 312 5.10 0.69 -2.10
N ILE A 313 3.98 0.00 -2.40
CA ILE A 313 3.57 -1.21 -1.65
C ILE A 313 4.66 -2.28 -1.72
N PHE A 314 5.20 -2.53 -2.92
CA PHE A 314 6.32 -3.46 -3.10
C PHE A 314 7.55 -3.05 -2.29
N LEU A 315 7.96 -1.79 -2.41
CA LEU A 315 9.14 -1.27 -1.73
C LEU A 315 8.98 -1.34 -0.21
N ARG A 316 7.79 -1.03 0.31
CA ARG A 316 7.46 -1.09 1.74
C ARG A 316 7.51 -2.52 2.26
N LEU A 317 6.92 -3.46 1.53
CA LEU A 317 6.97 -4.88 1.90
C LEU A 317 8.39 -5.44 1.84
N ALA A 318 9.18 -5.08 0.82
CA ALA A 318 10.58 -5.47 0.74
C ALA A 318 11.38 -4.94 1.95
N ASN A 319 11.13 -3.69 2.36
CA ASN A 319 11.75 -3.15 3.57
C ASN A 319 11.25 -3.87 4.83
N LEU A 320 9.94 -4.09 4.96
CA LEU A 320 9.37 -4.78 6.11
C LEU A 320 9.98 -6.18 6.30
N LYS A 321 10.25 -6.91 5.21
CA LYS A 321 10.72 -8.29 5.28
C LYS A 321 12.22 -8.48 5.25
N PHE A 322 12.95 -7.61 4.55
CA PHE A 322 14.36 -7.85 4.26
C PHE A 322 15.27 -6.67 4.57
N ALA A 323 14.75 -5.53 5.04
CA ALA A 323 15.60 -4.45 5.52
C ALA A 323 16.28 -4.84 6.85
N SER A 324 17.31 -4.08 7.21
CA SER A 324 17.93 -4.17 8.53
C SER A 324 18.39 -2.80 8.98
N LYS A 325 18.93 -2.71 10.20
CA LYS A 325 19.52 -1.47 10.74
C LYS A 325 20.47 -0.76 9.77
N PHE A 326 21.17 -1.52 8.92
CA PHE A 326 22.18 -0.98 8.00
C PHE A 326 21.79 -1.08 6.52
N LYS A 327 20.64 -1.70 6.19
CA LYS A 327 20.21 -1.96 4.81
C LYS A 327 18.78 -1.44 4.60
N GLU A 328 18.60 -0.56 3.63
CA GLU A 328 17.32 0.02 3.21
C GLU A 328 17.15 -0.25 1.71
N PHE A 329 15.97 -0.72 1.29
CA PHE A 329 15.58 -0.67 -0.11
C PHE A 329 14.93 0.66 -0.38
N PHE A 330 15.36 1.37 -1.42
CA PHE A 330 14.84 2.72 -1.63
C PHE A 330 14.69 3.09 -3.09
N TRP A 331 13.87 4.12 -3.25
CA TRP A 331 13.67 4.85 -4.48
C TRP A 331 14.18 6.28 -4.29
N ASP A 332 14.87 6.80 -5.29
CA ASP A 332 15.42 8.16 -5.33
C ASP A 332 14.60 9.11 -6.21
N GLY A 333 13.46 8.66 -6.74
CA GLY A 333 12.55 9.45 -7.56
C GLY A 333 12.75 9.29 -9.07
N GLN A 334 13.75 8.50 -9.51
CA GLN A 334 13.98 8.20 -10.91
C GLN A 334 12.93 7.21 -11.45
N TYR A 335 12.39 7.44 -12.65
CA TYR A 335 11.50 6.48 -13.31
C TYR A 335 11.53 6.69 -14.82
N ILE A 336 11.12 5.66 -15.57
CA ILE A 336 10.89 5.73 -17.01
C ILE A 336 9.40 5.52 -17.23
N GLY A 337 8.71 6.44 -17.92
CA GLY A 337 7.31 6.28 -18.31
C GLY A 337 7.16 6.28 -19.83
N LYS A 338 6.45 5.29 -20.38
CA LYS A 338 6.06 5.22 -21.80
C LYS A 338 4.54 5.19 -21.92
N ASN A 339 4.01 6.07 -22.77
CA ASN A 339 2.63 5.96 -23.27
C ASN A 339 2.67 5.06 -24.51
N LEU A 340 1.86 4.01 -24.56
CA LEU A 340 1.90 3.06 -25.68
C LEU A 340 1.36 3.64 -27.00
N ASP A 341 0.64 4.77 -26.94
CA ASP A 341 0.07 5.45 -28.11
C ASP A 341 0.88 6.68 -28.61
N SER A 342 2.05 6.98 -28.02
CA SER A 342 2.87 8.16 -28.41
C SER A 342 4.36 7.99 -28.10
N GLU A 343 5.25 8.36 -29.02
CA GLU A 343 6.72 8.14 -28.97
C GLU A 343 7.53 9.03 -27.99
N SER A 344 6.96 9.52 -26.89
CA SER A 344 7.68 10.44 -25.99
C SER A 344 7.85 9.91 -24.55
N SER A 345 9.08 9.91 -24.05
CA SER A 345 9.51 9.57 -22.68
C SER A 345 9.83 10.81 -21.84
N PHE A 346 9.49 10.85 -20.54
CA PHE A 346 9.81 11.99 -19.65
C PHE A 346 10.05 11.61 -18.17
N GLY A 347 11.02 12.30 -17.53
CA GLY A 347 10.97 12.73 -16.12
C GLY A 347 12.07 12.22 -15.16
N THR A 348 12.58 13.11 -14.31
CA THR A 348 13.39 12.79 -13.10
C THR A 348 13.05 13.81 -12.00
N ALA A 349 12.98 13.41 -10.73
CA ALA A 349 12.87 14.33 -9.60
C ALA A 349 13.78 13.86 -8.47
N PHE A 350 14.56 14.78 -7.89
CA PHE A 350 15.47 14.50 -6.77
C PHE A 350 14.89 15.08 -5.47
N SER A 351 14.92 14.30 -4.39
CA SER A 351 14.71 14.80 -3.02
C SER A 351 15.99 14.63 -2.20
N LEU A 352 16.44 15.70 -1.55
CA LEU A 352 17.59 15.71 -0.64
C LEU A 352 17.10 15.83 0.80
N GLY A 353 17.47 14.89 1.66
CA GLY A 353 17.26 14.94 3.12
C GLY A 353 18.37 14.20 3.90
N ARG A 354 18.91 14.88 4.94
CA ARG A 354 20.05 14.54 5.84
C ARG A 354 19.81 13.29 6.72
N ASP A 355 20.75 12.63 7.40
CA ASP A 355 22.22 12.48 7.34
C ASP A 355 22.52 10.97 7.60
N ASP A 356 21.78 10.33 8.54
CA ASP A 356 21.80 8.87 8.74
C ASP A 356 21.16 8.08 7.60
N ARG A 357 20.10 8.63 6.99
CA ARG A 357 19.42 8.04 5.84
C ARG A 357 20.34 8.00 4.62
N VAL A 358 21.16 9.03 4.44
CA VAL A 358 22.14 9.12 3.35
C VAL A 358 23.21 8.04 3.53
N PHE A 359 23.71 7.87 4.76
CA PHE A 359 24.69 6.83 5.09
C PHE A 359 24.16 5.40 4.83
N ARG A 360 22.95 5.07 5.31
CA ARG A 360 22.34 3.73 5.08
C ARG A 360 22.11 3.45 3.60
N ARG A 361 21.60 4.44 2.86
CA ARG A 361 21.38 4.32 1.41
C ARG A 361 22.68 4.12 0.66
N LYS A 362 23.76 4.79 1.08
CA LYS A 362 25.10 4.56 0.54
C LYS A 362 25.56 3.12 0.82
N LEU A 363 25.46 2.64 2.06
CA LEU A 363 25.80 1.25 2.40
C LEU A 363 24.99 0.22 1.61
N SER A 364 23.70 0.49 1.39
CA SER A 364 22.80 -0.39 0.63
C SER A 364 23.18 -0.42 -0.85
N LYS A 365 23.60 0.71 -1.44
CA LYS A 365 24.16 0.75 -2.79
C LYS A 365 25.50 0.00 -2.88
N ASP A 366 26.37 0.20 -1.89
CA ASP A 366 27.70 -0.43 -1.87
C ASP A 366 27.61 -1.95 -1.67
N ASN A 367 26.58 -2.43 -0.97
CA ASN A 367 26.38 -3.84 -0.62
C ASN A 367 24.90 -4.28 -0.81
N PRO A 368 24.42 -4.36 -2.06
CA PRO A 368 23.03 -4.67 -2.34
C PRO A 368 22.69 -6.11 -1.94
N VAL A 369 21.44 -6.32 -1.51
CA VAL A 369 20.94 -7.65 -1.13
C VAL A 369 20.55 -8.42 -2.38
N TYR A 370 21.05 -9.65 -2.50
CA TYR A 370 20.57 -10.57 -3.51
C TYR A 370 19.15 -11.05 -3.14
N PHE A 371 18.19 -10.77 -4.01
CA PHE A 371 16.81 -11.16 -3.84
C PHE A 371 16.65 -12.60 -4.31
N SER A 372 16.92 -13.56 -3.41
CA SER A 372 16.95 -14.99 -3.72
C SER A 372 15.57 -15.54 -4.14
N ASN A 373 15.54 -16.76 -4.67
CA ASN A 373 14.28 -17.42 -5.06
C ASN A 373 13.31 -17.55 -3.87
N GLU A 374 13.82 -17.75 -2.65
CA GLU A 374 12.97 -17.85 -1.46
C GLU A 374 12.40 -16.48 -1.06
N LYS A 375 13.21 -15.42 -1.08
CA LYS A 375 12.75 -14.04 -0.84
C LYS A 375 11.72 -13.61 -1.90
N PHE A 376 11.94 -14.00 -3.17
CA PHE A 376 10.98 -13.80 -4.26
C PHE A 376 9.67 -14.54 -4.00
N LYS A 377 9.73 -15.81 -3.61
CA LYS A 377 8.54 -16.62 -3.26
C LYS A 377 7.76 -15.98 -2.10
N GLN A 378 8.43 -15.53 -1.05
CA GLN A 378 7.78 -14.85 0.07
C GLN A 378 7.00 -13.61 -0.40
N MET A 379 7.62 -12.74 -1.21
CA MET A 379 6.92 -11.57 -1.79
C MET A 379 5.74 -11.98 -2.69
N LYS A 380 5.89 -13.06 -3.46
CA LYS A 380 4.83 -13.61 -4.30
C LYS A 380 3.66 -14.14 -3.50
N ASP A 381 3.89 -14.70 -2.32
CA ASP A 381 2.82 -15.17 -1.44
C ASP A 381 1.95 -14.00 -0.94
N TYR A 382 2.56 -12.86 -0.57
CA TYR A 382 1.80 -11.62 -0.32
C TYR A 382 1.00 -11.14 -1.53
N SER A 383 1.60 -11.21 -2.73
CA SER A 383 0.90 -10.88 -3.97
C SER A 383 -0.34 -11.73 -4.18
N LYS A 384 -0.24 -13.04 -3.98
CA LYS A 384 -1.37 -13.96 -4.15
C LYS A 384 -2.52 -13.61 -3.22
N VAL A 385 -2.24 -13.27 -1.97
CA VAL A 385 -3.27 -12.86 -1.00
C VAL A 385 -3.96 -11.57 -1.45
N ILE A 386 -3.18 -10.55 -1.83
CA ILE A 386 -3.74 -9.28 -2.33
C ILE A 386 -4.62 -9.53 -3.56
N ASP A 387 -4.14 -10.30 -4.53
CA ASP A 387 -4.87 -10.62 -5.76
C ASP A 387 -6.16 -11.42 -5.46
N ALA A 388 -6.13 -12.33 -4.48
CA ALA A 388 -7.28 -13.12 -4.08
C ALA A 388 -8.36 -12.27 -3.39
N LEU A 389 -7.95 -11.36 -2.49
CA LEU A 389 -8.86 -10.42 -1.82
C LEU A 389 -9.52 -9.47 -2.83
N GLU A 390 -8.75 -8.94 -3.79
CA GLU A 390 -9.28 -8.08 -4.86
C GLU A 390 -10.31 -8.83 -5.73
N LYS A 391 -9.98 -10.05 -6.19
CA LYS A 391 -10.90 -10.90 -6.98
C LYS A 391 -12.20 -11.23 -6.25
N ARG A 392 -12.12 -11.44 -4.93
CA ARG A 392 -13.28 -11.74 -4.06
C ARG A 392 -14.06 -10.48 -3.65
N ASN A 393 -13.63 -9.28 -4.05
CA ASN A 393 -14.20 -8.00 -3.64
C ASN A 393 -14.18 -7.76 -2.11
N MET A 394 -13.17 -8.32 -1.43
CA MET A 394 -12.92 -8.18 0.01
C MET A 394 -12.10 -6.92 0.28
N PHE A 395 -12.72 -5.77 0.01
CA PHE A 395 -12.04 -4.47 0.01
C PHE A 395 -11.56 -4.04 1.41
N ILE A 396 -12.25 -4.45 2.47
CA ILE A 396 -11.89 -4.09 3.85
C ILE A 396 -10.58 -4.78 4.21
N GLU A 397 -10.53 -6.08 3.99
CA GLU A 397 -9.39 -6.93 4.26
C GLU A 397 -8.18 -6.50 3.41
N LEU A 398 -8.40 -6.27 2.12
CA LEU A 398 -7.38 -5.75 1.22
C LEU A 398 -6.77 -4.43 1.74
N ASN A 399 -7.61 -3.45 2.07
CA ASN A 399 -7.16 -2.15 2.56
C ASN A 399 -6.47 -2.25 3.92
N SER A 400 -6.97 -3.11 4.83
CA SER A 400 -6.33 -3.36 6.12
C SER A 400 -4.92 -3.96 5.94
N ILE A 401 -4.75 -4.94 5.05
CA ILE A 401 -3.45 -5.55 4.76
C ILE A 401 -2.47 -4.53 4.16
N ILE A 402 -2.90 -3.74 3.17
CA ILE A 402 -2.06 -2.69 2.57
C ILE A 402 -1.65 -1.64 3.59
N ASN A 403 -2.59 -1.17 4.43
CA ASN A 403 -2.32 -0.18 5.47
C ASN A 403 -1.35 -0.71 6.53
N VAL A 404 -1.46 -1.98 6.92
CA VAL A 404 -0.53 -2.61 7.88
C VAL A 404 0.88 -2.68 7.30
N ILE A 405 1.04 -3.09 6.02
CA ILE A 405 2.34 -3.07 5.33
C ILE A 405 2.95 -1.65 5.35
N GLU A 406 2.14 -0.64 5.04
CA GLU A 406 2.57 0.76 5.08
C GLU A 406 3.00 1.22 6.46
N LEU A 407 2.15 1.05 7.47
CA LEU A 407 2.41 1.53 8.82
C LEU A 407 3.61 0.82 9.45
N MET A 408 3.73 -0.50 9.31
CA MET A 408 4.88 -1.24 9.84
C MET A 408 6.17 -0.83 9.15
N SER A 409 6.18 -0.71 7.81
CA SER A 409 7.36 -0.27 7.06
C SER A 409 7.79 1.16 7.43
N ASN A 410 6.85 2.08 7.61
CA ASN A 410 7.15 3.45 8.04
C ASN A 410 7.68 3.49 9.48
N SER A 411 7.16 2.63 10.36
CA SER A 411 7.51 2.60 11.79
C SER A 411 8.98 2.31 12.05
N ILE A 412 9.66 1.57 11.16
CA ILE A 412 11.10 1.29 11.24
C ILE A 412 11.92 2.58 11.49
N TRP A 413 11.44 3.72 10.97
CA TRP A 413 12.16 5.00 10.95
C TRP A 413 11.60 6.05 11.91
N GLU A 414 10.58 5.69 12.68
CA GLU A 414 9.87 6.60 13.58
C GLU A 414 10.47 6.64 14.99
N THR A 415 10.03 7.62 15.79
CA THR A 415 10.37 7.63 17.22
C THR A 415 9.73 6.45 17.95
N GLU A 416 10.34 6.00 19.05
CA GLU A 416 9.83 4.84 19.82
C GLU A 416 8.37 5.01 20.29
N ASN A 417 7.95 6.25 20.61
CA ASN A 417 6.55 6.53 20.92
C ASN A 417 5.65 6.31 19.70
N ASN A 418 6.04 6.85 18.54
CA ASN A 418 5.28 6.69 17.29
C ASN A 418 5.25 5.22 16.82
N LYS A 419 6.36 4.48 16.98
CA LYS A 419 6.41 3.04 16.74
C LYS A 419 5.36 2.30 17.56
N LEU A 420 5.30 2.55 18.87
CA LEU A 420 4.33 1.90 19.75
C LEU A 420 2.90 2.19 19.30
N LEU A 421 2.60 3.44 18.92
CA LEU A 421 1.29 3.83 18.41
C LEU A 421 0.97 3.13 17.08
N ASN A 422 1.90 3.12 16.14
CA ASN A 422 1.70 2.54 14.82
C ASN A 422 1.53 1.02 14.88
N TYR A 423 2.36 0.29 15.65
CA TYR A 423 2.18 -1.16 15.81
C TYR A 423 0.87 -1.49 16.52
N TRP A 424 0.43 -0.68 17.49
CA TRP A 424 -0.89 -0.85 18.09
C TRP A 424 -2.03 -0.62 17.07
N ILE A 425 -1.92 0.41 16.22
CA ILE A 425 -2.89 0.64 15.12
C ILE A 425 -2.92 -0.54 14.15
N CYS A 426 -1.77 -1.15 13.85
CA CYS A 426 -1.69 -2.35 13.02
C CYS A 426 -2.45 -3.52 13.67
N ILE A 427 -2.21 -3.77 14.96
CA ILE A 427 -2.91 -4.82 15.71
C ILE A 427 -4.44 -4.56 15.73
N GLU A 428 -4.88 -3.33 15.97
CA GLU A 428 -6.31 -2.97 15.94
C GLU A 428 -6.94 -3.14 14.55
N SER A 429 -6.18 -2.86 13.49
CA SER A 429 -6.64 -3.01 12.10
C SER A 429 -6.79 -4.48 11.72
N LEU A 430 -5.86 -5.34 12.13
CA LEU A 430 -5.93 -6.79 11.93
C LEU A 430 -7.05 -7.42 12.78
N ALA A 431 -7.24 -6.94 14.01
CA ALA A 431 -8.35 -7.37 14.86
C ALA A 431 -9.72 -7.03 14.26
N ASN A 432 -9.83 -5.88 13.59
CA ASN A 432 -11.08 -5.44 12.97
C ASN A 432 -11.62 -6.41 11.92
N ILE A 433 -10.73 -6.98 11.10
CA ILE A 433 -11.11 -7.93 10.04
C ILE A 433 -11.26 -9.37 10.56
N SER A 434 -10.83 -9.64 11.79
CA SER A 434 -10.70 -11.01 12.33
C SER A 434 -11.67 -11.33 13.48
N LYS A 435 -12.08 -10.32 14.26
CA LYS A 435 -12.90 -10.51 15.47
C LYS A 435 -14.33 -10.95 15.17
N ALA A 436 -14.96 -11.64 16.13
CA ALA A 436 -16.38 -11.92 16.04
C ALA A 436 -17.24 -10.64 16.10
N TYR A 437 -18.46 -10.70 15.57
CA TYR A 437 -19.36 -9.54 15.45
C TYR A 437 -19.58 -8.81 16.80
N ASN A 438 -19.82 -9.57 17.88
CA ASN A 438 -20.10 -9.04 19.22
C ASN A 438 -18.87 -8.89 20.12
N GLU A 439 -17.68 -9.26 19.63
CA GLU A 439 -16.46 -9.21 20.42
C GLU A 439 -15.79 -7.83 20.32
N SER A 440 -15.23 -7.34 21.43
CA SER A 440 -14.45 -6.10 21.41
C SER A 440 -13.07 -6.34 20.78
N LYS A 441 -12.51 -5.33 20.09
CA LYS A 441 -11.16 -5.46 19.50
C LYS A 441 -10.13 -5.87 20.55
N PHE A 442 -10.18 -5.23 21.72
CA PHE A 442 -9.24 -5.49 22.80
C PHE A 442 -9.34 -6.94 23.33
N THR A 443 -10.55 -7.47 23.48
CA THR A 443 -10.79 -8.86 23.87
C THR A 443 -10.20 -9.82 22.84
N PHE A 444 -10.51 -9.60 21.56
CA PHE A 444 -9.96 -10.41 20.46
C PHE A 444 -8.43 -10.40 20.48
N ILE A 445 -7.82 -9.20 20.52
CA ILE A 445 -6.36 -9.03 20.53
C ILE A 445 -5.74 -9.85 21.67
N LYS A 446 -6.30 -9.72 22.87
CA LYS A 446 -5.79 -10.38 24.07
C LYS A 446 -5.89 -11.90 23.96
N GLU A 447 -7.03 -12.45 23.52
CA GLU A 447 -7.21 -13.90 23.43
C GLU A 447 -6.49 -14.51 22.21
N ALA A 448 -6.60 -13.91 21.03
CA ALA A 448 -5.97 -14.42 19.81
C ALA A 448 -4.45 -14.42 19.92
N ILE A 449 -3.82 -13.29 20.26
CA ILE A 449 -2.35 -13.20 20.33
C ILE A 449 -1.82 -14.09 21.46
N SER A 450 -2.44 -14.09 22.65
CA SER A 450 -1.98 -14.98 23.72
C SER A 450 -2.14 -16.46 23.37
N ASN A 451 -3.17 -16.84 22.60
CA ASN A 451 -3.35 -18.20 22.10
C ASN A 451 -2.29 -18.58 21.05
N MET A 452 -1.96 -17.68 20.12
CA MET A 452 -0.90 -17.89 19.13
C MET A 452 0.45 -18.17 19.81
N TYR A 453 0.82 -17.35 20.81
CA TYR A 453 2.05 -17.55 21.57
C TYR A 453 1.99 -18.80 22.46
N PHE A 454 0.83 -19.13 23.03
CA PHE A 454 0.62 -20.39 23.74
C PHE A 454 0.86 -21.60 22.83
N LEU A 455 0.30 -21.61 21.62
CA LEU A 455 0.51 -22.67 20.65
C LEU A 455 1.94 -22.68 20.12
N TRP A 456 2.62 -21.55 19.98
CA TRP A 456 4.01 -21.53 19.53
C TRP A 456 5.00 -21.99 20.60
N GLU A 457 4.69 -21.73 21.88
CA GLU A 457 5.55 -22.08 23.00
C GLU A 457 5.80 -23.61 23.10
N GLN A 458 4.96 -24.45 22.49
CA GLN A 458 5.19 -25.90 22.39
C GLN A 458 6.44 -26.29 21.56
N PHE A 459 6.90 -25.39 20.68
CA PHE A 459 8.08 -25.61 19.84
C PHE A 459 9.30 -24.82 20.31
N ARG A 460 9.12 -23.83 21.19
CA ARG A 460 10.21 -22.94 21.61
C ARG A 460 11.38 -23.66 22.31
N PRO A 461 11.16 -24.64 23.22
CA PRO A 461 12.26 -25.33 23.89
C PRO A 461 13.22 -26.01 22.90
N ILE A 462 12.67 -26.80 21.95
CA ILE A 462 13.51 -27.48 20.96
C ILE A 462 14.20 -26.50 20.00
N HIS A 463 13.54 -25.42 19.59
CA HIS A 463 14.14 -24.39 18.76
C HIS A 463 15.33 -23.71 19.46
N ASN A 464 15.15 -23.33 20.73
CA ASN A 464 16.22 -22.71 21.51
C ASN A 464 17.41 -23.65 21.69
N LEU A 465 17.14 -24.92 22.02
CA LEU A 465 18.19 -25.92 22.18
C LEU A 465 18.94 -26.17 20.86
N PHE A 466 18.22 -26.22 19.73
CA PHE A 466 18.82 -26.36 18.41
C PHE A 466 19.74 -25.17 18.09
N LEU A 467 19.27 -23.93 18.24
CA LEU A 467 20.08 -22.73 17.99
C LEU A 467 21.30 -22.65 18.90
N LEU A 468 21.15 -23.02 20.17
CA LEU A 468 22.27 -23.10 21.11
C LEU A 468 23.30 -24.13 20.65
N THR A 469 22.84 -25.29 20.17
CA THR A 469 23.71 -26.34 19.63
C THR A 469 24.42 -25.87 18.36
N VAL A 470 23.72 -25.20 17.43
CA VAL A 470 24.31 -24.59 16.24
C VAL A 470 25.46 -23.66 16.63
N LYS A 471 25.23 -22.75 17.58
CA LYS A 471 26.25 -21.81 18.08
C LYS A 471 27.49 -22.53 18.60
N TYR A 472 27.33 -23.60 19.38
CA TYR A 472 28.47 -24.36 19.91
C TYR A 472 29.23 -25.18 18.86
N THR A 473 28.63 -25.45 17.69
CA THR A 473 29.35 -26.10 16.58
C THR A 473 30.13 -25.13 15.68
N GLU A 474 30.02 -23.82 15.89
CA GLU A 474 30.75 -22.81 15.13
C GLU A 474 32.23 -22.74 15.54
N HIS A 475 33.12 -22.43 14.59
CA HIS A 475 34.57 -22.39 14.83
C HIS A 475 35.00 -21.49 15.99
N SER A 476 34.29 -20.38 16.21
CA SER A 476 34.53 -19.44 17.32
C SER A 476 34.30 -20.05 18.70
N PHE A 477 33.47 -21.10 18.79
CA PHE A 477 33.10 -21.77 20.04
C PHE A 477 33.73 -23.17 20.19
N ARG A 478 34.44 -23.67 19.17
CA ARG A 478 35.15 -24.96 19.20
C ARG A 478 36.28 -25.07 20.26
N ASN A 479 36.62 -23.96 20.93
CA ASN A 479 37.64 -23.93 21.99
C ASN A 479 37.06 -24.11 23.41
N ASP A 480 35.75 -24.33 23.55
CA ASP A 480 35.14 -24.62 24.86
C ASP A 480 35.30 -26.11 25.17
N ASP A 481 36.36 -26.47 25.90
CA ASP A 481 36.69 -27.87 26.25
C ASP A 481 35.59 -28.60 27.04
N SER A 482 34.62 -27.85 27.60
CA SER A 482 33.47 -28.43 28.30
C SER A 482 32.37 -28.91 27.35
N ILE A 483 32.49 -28.69 26.04
CA ILE A 483 31.50 -29.06 25.02
C ILE A 483 32.20 -29.75 23.84
N ASN A 484 31.82 -31.00 23.57
CA ASN A 484 32.36 -31.80 22.47
C ASN A 484 31.21 -32.46 21.67
N ILE A 485 30.60 -31.69 20.76
CA ILE A 485 29.55 -32.17 19.87
C ILE A 485 30.19 -32.83 18.64
N PRO A 486 29.98 -34.13 18.38
CA PRO A 486 30.55 -34.82 17.23
C PRO A 486 30.06 -34.25 15.89
N GLU A 487 30.94 -34.23 14.87
CA GLU A 487 30.56 -33.78 13.52
C GLU A 487 29.48 -34.65 12.89
N GLU A 488 29.47 -35.95 13.19
CA GLU A 488 28.40 -36.88 12.79
C GLU A 488 27.03 -36.44 13.31
N PHE A 489 26.94 -36.10 14.60
CA PHE A 489 25.69 -35.59 15.19
C PHE A 489 25.25 -34.32 14.49
N ALA A 490 26.16 -33.36 14.30
CA ALA A 490 25.85 -32.07 13.67
C ALA A 490 25.37 -32.22 12.22
N HIS A 491 25.95 -33.17 11.47
CA HIS A 491 25.51 -33.49 10.11
C HIS A 491 24.12 -34.13 10.09
N ASP A 492 23.88 -35.15 10.92
CA ASP A 492 22.66 -35.94 10.91
C ASP A 492 21.40 -35.15 11.30
N VAL A 493 21.55 -34.23 12.25
CA VAL A 493 20.46 -33.37 12.73
C VAL A 493 20.34 -32.05 11.95
N GLY A 494 21.18 -31.87 10.93
CA GLY A 494 21.09 -30.78 9.96
C GLY A 494 21.61 -29.42 10.42
N ILE A 495 22.50 -29.38 11.42
CA ILE A 495 23.11 -28.13 11.90
C ILE A 495 23.87 -27.40 10.81
N TYR A 496 24.62 -28.13 9.98
CA TYR A 496 25.38 -27.50 8.89
C TYR A 496 24.49 -26.97 7.78
N GLN A 497 23.37 -27.63 7.50
CA GLN A 497 22.39 -27.16 6.52
C GLN A 497 21.76 -25.85 7.00
N ALA A 498 21.41 -25.75 8.28
CA ALA A 498 20.82 -24.56 8.91
C ALA A 498 21.68 -23.28 8.85
N ARG A 499 22.97 -23.39 8.50
CA ARG A 499 23.87 -22.23 8.37
C ARG A 499 23.66 -21.44 7.08
N SER A 500 22.92 -21.99 6.11
CA SER A 500 22.59 -21.27 4.89
C SER A 500 21.40 -20.33 5.14
N GLU A 501 21.50 -19.07 4.68
CA GLU A 501 20.54 -17.99 4.93
C GLU A 501 19.09 -18.36 4.59
N ASP A 502 18.88 -19.18 3.55
CA ASP A 502 17.56 -19.58 3.04
C ASP A 502 17.22 -21.06 3.34
N SER A 503 17.94 -21.72 4.26
CA SER A 503 17.71 -23.14 4.56
C SER A 503 16.55 -23.39 5.53
N VAL A 504 15.84 -24.50 5.32
CA VAL A 504 14.80 -25.00 6.24
C VAL A 504 15.22 -26.39 6.73
N VAL A 505 15.25 -26.58 8.05
CA VAL A 505 15.67 -27.84 8.67
C VAL A 505 14.54 -28.38 9.56
N SER A 506 14.22 -29.66 9.37
CA SER A 506 13.27 -30.36 10.25
C SER A 506 13.91 -30.69 11.59
N LEU A 507 13.31 -30.21 12.67
CA LEU A 507 13.77 -30.48 14.03
C LEU A 507 13.37 -31.87 14.56
N VAL A 508 12.66 -32.69 13.76
CA VAL A 508 12.25 -34.05 14.17
C VAL A 508 13.47 -34.94 14.44
N LYS A 509 14.49 -34.89 13.57
CA LYS A 509 15.74 -35.65 13.76
C LYS A 509 16.51 -35.17 14.99
N PHE A 510 16.55 -33.85 15.19
CA PHE A 510 17.16 -33.24 16.36
C PHE A 510 16.46 -33.67 17.66
N HIS A 511 15.11 -33.65 17.69
CA HIS A 511 14.31 -34.10 18.83
C HIS A 511 14.66 -35.54 19.25
N LYS A 512 14.74 -36.46 18.27
CA LYS A 512 15.03 -37.88 18.51
C LYS A 512 16.41 -38.11 19.13
N ARG A 513 17.37 -37.21 18.86
CA ARG A 513 18.77 -37.31 19.33
C ARG A 513 19.15 -36.31 20.41
N MET A 514 18.27 -35.42 20.85
CA MET A 514 18.64 -34.33 21.78
C MET A 514 19.17 -34.85 23.13
N LYS A 515 18.81 -36.08 23.52
CA LYS A 515 19.36 -36.74 24.72
C LYS A 515 20.86 -37.08 24.59
N ASP A 516 21.36 -37.29 23.38
CA ASP A 516 22.77 -37.56 23.11
C ASP A 516 23.64 -36.38 23.58
N LEU A 517 23.10 -35.15 23.52
CA LEU A 517 23.78 -33.93 23.94
C LEU A 517 24.25 -33.98 25.41
N LEU A 518 23.57 -34.72 26.29
CA LEU A 518 23.98 -34.89 27.69
C LEU A 518 25.38 -35.52 27.82
N SER A 519 25.78 -36.34 26.85
CA SER A 519 27.11 -36.97 26.82
C SER A 519 28.18 -36.09 26.16
N TYR A 520 27.77 -34.97 25.55
CA TYR A 520 28.63 -34.08 24.78
C TYR A 520 28.97 -32.79 25.52
N THR A 521 28.52 -32.61 26.76
CA THR A 521 28.81 -31.41 27.53
C THR A 521 28.95 -31.70 29.02
N THR A 522 29.87 -31.00 29.67
CA THR A 522 29.95 -30.87 31.14
C THR A 522 29.57 -29.46 31.60
N LYS A 523 29.25 -28.56 30.67
CA LYS A 523 28.85 -27.19 30.96
C LYS A 523 27.45 -27.14 31.55
N GLU A 524 27.34 -26.72 32.81
CA GLU A 524 26.08 -26.64 33.57
C GLU A 524 24.99 -25.87 32.81
N SER A 525 25.28 -24.67 32.30
CA SER A 525 24.26 -23.88 31.57
C SER A 525 23.75 -24.53 30.28
N PHE A 526 24.54 -25.39 29.64
CA PHE A 526 24.07 -26.16 28.49
C PHE A 526 23.30 -27.40 28.94
N LEU A 527 23.75 -28.07 30.01
CA LEU A 527 23.00 -29.16 30.64
C LEU A 527 21.61 -28.69 31.09
N ASP A 528 21.50 -27.56 31.78
CA ASP A 528 20.22 -26.97 32.20
C ASP A 528 19.28 -26.79 30.98
N SER A 529 19.81 -26.28 29.86
CA SER A 529 19.02 -26.08 28.63
C SER A 529 18.55 -27.42 28.02
N ILE A 530 19.36 -28.47 28.08
CA ILE A 530 19.03 -29.81 27.60
C ILE A 530 17.97 -30.44 28.52
N GLU A 531 18.19 -30.38 29.83
CA GLU A 531 17.29 -30.93 30.86
C GLU A 531 15.93 -30.24 30.85
N ASP A 532 15.88 -28.91 30.80
CA ASP A 532 14.63 -28.13 30.69
C ASP A 532 13.85 -28.52 29.43
N THR A 533 14.54 -28.72 28.31
CA THR A 533 13.92 -29.14 27.05
C THR A 533 13.38 -30.57 27.15
N LEU A 534 14.14 -31.50 27.73
CA LEU A 534 13.69 -32.87 27.98
C LEU A 534 12.48 -32.89 28.91
N ASP A 535 12.55 -32.15 30.01
CA ASP A 535 11.47 -32.00 30.99
C ASP A 535 10.19 -31.48 30.35
N PHE A 536 10.29 -30.49 29.44
CA PHE A 536 9.13 -29.98 28.73
C PHE A 536 8.42 -31.09 27.94
N TYR A 537 9.17 -31.93 27.22
CA TYR A 537 8.58 -32.99 26.38
C TYR A 537 8.24 -34.28 27.14
N GLN A 538 8.81 -34.49 28.33
CA GLN A 538 8.62 -35.71 29.14
C GLN A 538 7.75 -35.50 30.39
N ASN A 539 7.39 -34.27 30.73
CA ASN A 539 6.57 -33.97 31.90
C ASN A 539 5.44 -33.00 31.54
N ASN A 540 4.26 -33.56 31.26
CA ASN A 540 3.06 -32.79 30.91
C ASN A 540 2.71 -31.69 31.93
N LYS A 541 2.99 -31.88 33.22
CA LYS A 541 2.73 -30.86 34.25
C LYS A 541 3.67 -29.67 34.10
N LYS A 542 4.96 -29.91 33.85
CA LYS A 542 5.95 -28.86 33.58
C LYS A 542 5.62 -28.14 32.26
N ALA A 543 5.31 -28.89 31.21
CA ALA A 543 4.89 -28.35 29.92
C ALA A 543 3.69 -27.42 30.06
N LEU A 544 2.61 -27.91 30.69
CA LEU A 544 1.38 -27.15 30.89
C LEU A 544 1.62 -25.87 31.70
N GLN A 545 2.46 -25.94 32.74
CA GLN A 545 2.80 -24.77 33.54
C GLN A 545 3.52 -23.71 32.69
N MET A 546 4.50 -24.11 31.87
CA MET A 546 5.23 -23.19 30.99
C MET A 546 4.31 -22.54 29.96
N LEU A 547 3.44 -23.33 29.31
CA LEU A 547 2.49 -22.83 28.33
C LEU A 547 1.51 -21.81 28.96
N ARG A 548 0.95 -22.11 30.15
CA ARG A 548 0.05 -21.19 30.87
C ARG A 548 0.76 -19.91 31.31
N ASN A 549 1.96 -20.03 31.87
CA ASN A 549 2.78 -18.87 32.25
C ASN A 549 3.02 -17.96 31.05
N LYS A 550 3.30 -18.53 29.86
CA LYS A 550 3.50 -17.74 28.65
C LYS A 550 2.23 -17.02 28.21
N LYS A 551 1.09 -17.70 28.23
CA LYS A 551 -0.21 -17.10 27.92
C LYS A 551 -0.52 -15.91 28.84
N ASP A 552 -0.29 -16.06 30.15
CA ASP A 552 -0.54 -15.02 31.14
C ASP A 552 0.44 -13.84 30.99
N GLU A 553 1.72 -14.11 30.72
CA GLU A 553 2.74 -13.10 30.41
C GLU A 553 2.32 -12.24 29.20
N VAL A 554 1.91 -12.88 28.10
CA VAL A 554 1.48 -12.16 26.88
C VAL A 554 0.25 -11.31 27.15
N LYS A 555 -0.75 -11.84 27.88
CA LYS A 555 -1.95 -11.10 28.28
C LYS A 555 -1.61 -9.85 29.09
N LEU A 556 -0.71 -9.96 30.06
CA LEU A 556 -0.28 -8.84 30.88
C LEU A 556 0.52 -7.80 30.08
N THR A 557 1.38 -8.25 29.16
CA THR A 557 2.11 -7.35 28.26
C THR A 557 1.18 -6.58 27.35
N ILE A 558 0.12 -7.20 26.80
CA ILE A 558 -0.91 -6.53 26.01
C ILE A 558 -1.63 -5.45 26.83
N ASP A 559 -2.04 -5.77 28.06
CA ASP A 559 -2.67 -4.81 28.98
C ASP A 559 -1.75 -3.59 29.21
N TYR A 560 -0.45 -3.84 29.38
CA TYR A 560 0.53 -2.78 29.62
C TYR A 560 0.80 -1.93 28.37
N ILE A 561 0.91 -2.54 27.19
CA ILE A 561 1.03 -1.82 25.91
C ILE A 561 -0.17 -0.90 25.73
N TYR A 562 -1.39 -1.40 25.93
CA TYR A 562 -2.62 -0.62 25.79
C TYR A 562 -2.67 0.57 26.77
N LYS A 563 -2.30 0.33 28.03
CA LYS A 563 -2.15 1.40 29.03
C LYS A 563 -1.14 2.46 28.58
N SER A 564 0.05 2.05 28.15
CA SER A 564 1.11 2.97 27.71
C SER A 564 0.70 3.77 26.47
N ARG A 565 0.05 3.13 25.49
CA ARG A 565 -0.54 3.79 24.32
C ARG A 565 -1.50 4.90 24.72
N ASN A 566 -2.43 4.63 25.64
CA ASN A 566 -3.38 5.65 26.11
C ASN A 566 -2.68 6.80 26.82
N GLN A 567 -1.63 6.52 27.61
CA GLN A 567 -0.83 7.55 28.24
C GLN A 567 -0.08 8.43 27.22
N ILE A 568 0.50 7.85 26.17
CA ILE A 568 1.15 8.62 25.09
C ILE A 568 0.14 9.54 24.40
N VAL A 569 -1.01 9.00 23.99
CA VAL A 569 -2.06 9.76 23.26
C VAL A 569 -2.58 10.94 24.08
N HIS A 570 -2.71 10.77 25.40
CA HIS A 570 -3.22 11.82 26.29
C HIS A 570 -2.12 12.66 26.96
N ASN A 571 -0.88 12.61 26.47
CA ASN A 571 0.28 13.31 27.05
C ASN A 571 0.47 13.03 28.57
N GLY A 572 0.10 11.84 29.02
CA GLY A 572 0.31 11.35 30.38
C GLY A 572 1.75 10.90 30.63
N TYR A 573 2.07 10.61 31.89
CA TYR A 573 3.40 10.09 32.25
C TYR A 573 3.63 8.68 31.70
N VAL A 574 4.78 8.49 31.04
CA VAL A 574 5.25 7.19 30.57
C VAL A 574 6.73 7.04 30.89
N ALA A 575 7.11 5.89 31.45
CA ALA A 575 8.50 5.58 31.75
C ALA A 575 9.28 5.37 30.43
N LYS A 576 9.96 6.42 29.96
CA LYS A 576 10.64 6.45 28.64
C LYS A 576 11.59 5.27 28.41
N ASN A 577 12.26 4.79 29.46
CA ASN A 577 13.20 3.67 29.36
C ASN A 577 12.53 2.32 29.08
N LEU A 578 11.22 2.18 29.36
CA LEU A 578 10.46 0.96 29.08
C LEU A 578 9.91 0.93 27.64
N ILE A 579 9.75 2.08 26.99
CA ILE A 579 9.12 2.17 25.67
C ILE A 579 9.81 1.30 24.61
N PRO A 580 11.15 1.30 24.47
CA PRO A 580 11.79 0.45 23.47
C PRO A 580 11.48 -1.04 23.63
N TYR A 581 11.33 -1.53 24.87
CA TYR A 581 10.96 -2.92 25.12
C TYR A 581 9.51 -3.19 24.74
N LEU A 582 8.59 -2.28 25.05
CA LEU A 582 7.18 -2.40 24.67
C LEU A 582 7.00 -2.34 23.16
N VAL A 583 7.82 -1.53 22.46
CA VAL A 583 7.85 -1.47 21.00
C VAL A 583 8.21 -2.83 20.42
N ASN A 584 9.27 -3.48 20.91
CA ASN A 584 9.66 -4.81 20.42
C ASN A 584 8.54 -5.86 20.59
N PHE A 585 7.80 -5.82 21.70
CA PHE A 585 6.64 -6.69 21.90
C PHE A 585 5.49 -6.34 20.95
N ALA A 586 5.15 -5.06 20.81
CA ALA A 586 4.07 -4.62 19.92
C ALA A 586 4.38 -4.95 18.45
N GLU A 587 5.63 -4.77 18.03
CA GLU A 587 6.14 -5.18 16.72
C GLU A 587 5.98 -6.69 16.51
N SER A 588 6.49 -7.50 17.44
CA SER A 588 6.40 -8.97 17.35
C SER A 588 4.94 -9.46 17.30
N TYR A 589 4.06 -8.83 18.07
CA TYR A 589 2.63 -9.14 18.10
C TYR A 589 1.93 -8.75 16.80
N ALA A 590 2.25 -7.58 16.25
CA ALA A 590 1.74 -7.15 14.95
C ALA A 590 2.21 -8.07 13.82
N GLU A 591 3.51 -8.38 13.77
CA GLU A 591 4.11 -9.28 12.77
C GLU A 591 3.52 -10.68 12.83
N SER A 592 3.38 -11.24 14.04
CA SER A 592 2.83 -12.58 14.22
C SER A 592 1.37 -12.65 13.74
N LEU A 593 0.53 -11.71 14.18
CA LEU A 593 -0.88 -11.67 13.77
C LEU A 593 -1.01 -11.43 12.26
N PHE A 594 -0.19 -10.54 11.70
CA PHE A 594 -0.16 -10.26 10.27
C PHE A 594 0.23 -11.51 9.47
N GLN A 595 1.33 -12.17 9.83
CA GLN A 595 1.78 -13.39 9.16
C GLN A 595 0.73 -14.49 9.25
N ARG A 596 0.13 -14.69 10.42
CA ARG A 596 -0.94 -15.68 10.61
C ARG A 596 -2.11 -15.45 9.66
N ILE A 597 -2.57 -14.20 9.52
CA ILE A 597 -3.67 -13.86 8.60
C ILE A 597 -3.28 -14.13 7.14
N ILE A 598 -2.04 -13.83 6.76
CA ILE A 598 -1.51 -14.10 5.41
C ILE A 598 -1.49 -15.60 5.15
N ASP A 599 -0.98 -16.41 6.09
CA ASP A 599 -0.91 -17.87 5.98
C ASP A 599 -2.32 -18.47 5.82
N VAL A 600 -3.30 -17.99 6.58
CA VAL A 600 -4.70 -18.43 6.49
C VAL A 600 -5.29 -18.17 5.09
N TYR A 601 -5.07 -16.97 4.54
CA TYR A 601 -5.52 -16.67 3.18
C TYR A 601 -4.79 -17.48 2.11
N LEU A 602 -3.52 -17.85 2.33
CA LEU A 602 -2.77 -18.73 1.43
C LEU A 602 -3.30 -20.17 1.46
N GLU A 603 -3.90 -20.61 2.56
CA GLU A 603 -4.59 -21.90 2.71
C GLU A 603 -6.01 -21.91 2.10
N ASP A 604 -6.40 -20.84 1.38
CA ASP A 604 -7.72 -20.62 0.79
C ASP A 604 -8.88 -20.53 1.81
N GLU A 605 -8.57 -20.25 3.08
CA GLU A 605 -9.54 -19.92 4.12
C GLU A 605 -9.72 -18.40 4.21
N PHE A 606 -10.94 -17.92 3.96
CA PHE A 606 -11.26 -16.49 3.92
C PHE A 606 -12.20 -16.05 5.04
N ASP A 607 -12.68 -16.98 5.86
CA ASP A 607 -13.41 -16.68 7.09
C ASP A 607 -12.43 -16.67 8.27
N LEU A 608 -11.79 -15.51 8.47
CA LEU A 608 -10.86 -15.30 9.58
C LEU A 608 -11.50 -15.55 10.95
N GLN A 609 -12.81 -15.28 11.12
CA GLN A 609 -13.49 -15.49 12.39
C GLN A 609 -13.55 -16.98 12.71
N ASN A 610 -13.99 -17.81 11.76
CA ASN A 610 -14.01 -19.26 11.93
C ASN A 610 -12.60 -19.81 12.16
N TYR A 611 -11.59 -19.29 11.45
CA TYR A 611 -10.21 -19.67 11.66
C TYR A 611 -9.74 -19.41 13.10
N PHE A 612 -9.92 -18.19 13.62
CA PHE A 612 -9.46 -17.87 14.98
C PHE A 612 -10.26 -18.60 16.06
N ILE A 613 -11.54 -18.91 15.83
CA ILE A 613 -12.32 -19.79 16.72
C ILE A 613 -11.73 -21.21 16.74
N LYS A 614 -11.37 -21.75 15.56
CA LYS A 614 -10.71 -23.06 15.45
C LYS A 614 -9.35 -23.07 16.15
N GLU A 615 -8.53 -22.05 15.95
CA GLU A 615 -7.21 -21.94 16.59
C GLU A 615 -7.32 -21.81 18.12
N GLN A 616 -8.32 -21.07 18.62
CA GLN A 616 -8.65 -21.05 20.05
C GLN A 616 -9.03 -22.44 20.58
N TYR A 617 -9.83 -23.19 19.82
CA TYR A 617 -10.17 -24.57 20.15
C TYR A 617 -8.93 -25.48 20.20
N GLU A 618 -7.96 -25.31 19.29
CA GLU A 618 -6.70 -26.05 19.30
C GLU A 618 -5.91 -25.82 20.59
N GLY A 619 -5.83 -24.57 21.06
CA GLY A 619 -5.20 -24.23 22.35
C GLY A 619 -5.88 -24.91 23.54
N VAL A 620 -7.22 -24.86 23.59
CA VAL A 620 -8.00 -25.54 24.64
C VAL A 620 -7.84 -27.06 24.58
N LEU A 621 -7.77 -27.64 23.37
CA LEU A 621 -7.56 -29.06 23.18
C LEU A 621 -6.18 -29.51 23.66
N LEU A 622 -5.12 -28.75 23.32
CA LEU A 622 -3.77 -29.03 23.80
C LEU A 622 -3.69 -29.02 25.33
N GLU A 623 -4.29 -28.01 25.97
CA GLU A 623 -4.37 -27.92 27.42
C GLU A 623 -5.09 -29.13 28.04
N LYS A 624 -6.19 -29.59 27.45
CA LYS A 624 -6.91 -30.78 27.89
C LYS A 624 -6.10 -32.08 27.71
N LYS A 625 -5.39 -32.24 26.59
CA LYS A 625 -4.54 -33.41 26.33
C LYS A 625 -3.42 -33.53 27.35
N LEU A 626 -2.70 -32.42 27.59
CA LEU A 626 -1.63 -32.39 28.60
C LEU A 626 -2.16 -32.68 30.01
N SER A 627 -3.40 -32.27 30.31
CA SER A 627 -4.05 -32.54 31.60
C SER A 627 -4.54 -33.99 31.77
N SER A 628 -4.75 -34.74 30.68
CA SER A 628 -5.33 -36.09 30.69
C SER A 628 -4.30 -37.23 30.52
N GLY A 629 -3.01 -36.90 30.41
CA GLY A 629 -1.91 -37.87 30.37
C GLY A 629 -1.42 -38.25 28.97
N ASP A 630 -1.97 -37.65 27.91
CA ASP A 630 -1.47 -37.83 26.55
C ASP A 630 -0.14 -37.08 26.36
N PHE A 631 0.91 -37.79 25.91
CA PHE A 631 2.21 -37.18 25.66
C PHE A 631 2.24 -36.39 24.35
N TYR A 632 2.95 -35.28 24.37
CA TYR A 632 3.20 -34.46 23.19
C TYR A 632 4.09 -35.19 22.17
N LYS A 633 3.65 -35.29 20.91
CA LYS A 633 4.47 -35.79 19.80
C LYS A 633 4.86 -34.62 18.89
N ILE A 634 6.16 -34.44 18.68
CA ILE A 634 6.68 -33.47 17.70
C ILE A 634 6.58 -34.07 16.29
N GLY A 635 5.75 -33.46 15.44
CA GLY A 635 5.64 -33.77 14.01
C GLY A 635 4.72 -34.95 13.67
N LEU A 636 4.46 -35.12 12.38
CA LEU A 636 3.89 -36.35 11.82
C LEU A 636 4.98 -37.43 11.86
N GLU A 637 4.64 -38.65 12.26
CA GLU A 637 5.55 -39.81 12.14
C GLU A 637 5.89 -39.97 10.64
N GLU A 638 7.17 -39.87 10.28
CA GLU A 638 7.67 -40.09 8.90
C GLU A 638 7.30 -41.46 8.35
#